data_AF-A0A1D2U025-F1
#
_entry.id   AF-A0A1D2U025-F1
#
_cell.length_a   1.000
_cell.length_b   1.000
_cell.length_c   1.000
_cell.angle_alpha   90.00
_cell.angle_beta   90.00
_cell.angle_gamma   90.00
#
_symmetry.space_group_name_H-M   'P 1'
#
loop_
_entity.id
_entity.type
_entity.pdbx_description
1 polymer ?
#
loop_
_entity_poly.entity_id
_entity_poly.type
_entity_poly.pdbx_seq_one_letter_code
_entity_poly.pdbx_strand_id
1 'polypeptide(L)'
;MLYIVFGLVALLGANSAYLLSITVLEKVTENLYQNYFYQMMFLAHLIMGLLLLIPFIIFGIGHIKNSYNRPNRRAVRVGYALFVVSLVLLFSGLALMRVEGFEIKNPNVRSLSYWAHVIAPLLAVWLYILHRLAGPRIKWRIGLRWAGAVAAIVIAMVLLHAQDPRKWNVIGPREGTKYFEPSLARTATGNFIPAKAMMMDEYCMSCHKDAYQGWFHSAHHFSSFNNEPYLFSVRETRKVSFERDGNMKAARWCAGCHDVVPFFSGAFDNPKFDDVHDPTSQAGITCVACHSITHVNSPRGNADYTIEEPIQYPFAYSTNKFLQFINKQLVKAKPEFHKKTFLKPHHKTAEFCSTCHKVNLPYELNHYKAWLRGQNSYDTYLLSGVSGHNARSFYYPRKAELNCNGCHMPAQTSDDFGARFLGTNNLLQIHNHLFPSANTGISHLKKSPEITRAHQDFLKENLRADIFAIKEGGTIDGEIHAPLRPRIPVLKRGQKYLVETVLRTLKLGHPFTQGTADSNEIWVDAKVTSGDRTIGRSGGMGDFNSVDPWSHFVNVYMLDRNGNRIDRRNPQDIFTPLYNHQIPPGAAQVVHYEFIVPENAGDELTVEIKLQYRKFDTTYMQYVMGKNYTNDLPVTTVCSDRITFPVASNSENLTNHESTQTSPIEPWQRWNDYGIALLLEGSSGSEKGELIQAEQAFKEVEKLGRADGPINLARVYLKEGRLNDAVQALNRAIQFNPPPPRWTVAWLTGSVNKQNGYLDQAIEQFRGILEDRYPELDQRQFDFSKDYEVINELGQTYFERSKLERNNKASQAQYLDKAVEQFNKTLALDPENVTAHYNLALIYAQLGNATKAAEHRALHEKYHPDDNARDRAIALHREKNPAANHAAQAIVIYNLQRPGAFELENSQTTQLPEKGSTLANNRP
;
A
#
# COMPACT_ATOMS: atom_id res chain seq x y z
N MET A 1 -1.66 24.45 -59.40
CA MET A 1 -1.12 23.20 -58.79
C MET A 1 0.26 23.40 -58.17
N LEU A 2 1.30 23.77 -58.93
CA LEU A 2 2.67 23.92 -58.40
C LEU A 2 2.79 24.89 -57.20
N TYR A 3 2.15 26.06 -57.26
CA TYR A 3 2.13 27.02 -56.15
C TYR A 3 1.43 26.48 -54.89
N ILE A 4 0.43 25.61 -55.05
CA ILE A 4 -0.29 24.97 -53.94
C ILE A 4 0.63 23.94 -53.26
N VAL A 5 1.29 23.09 -54.06
CA VAL A 5 2.27 22.11 -53.56
C VAL A 5 3.42 22.81 -52.82
N PHE A 6 4.00 23.87 -53.40
CA PHE A 6 5.06 24.63 -52.72
C PHE A 6 4.58 25.33 -51.45
N GLY A 7 3.38 25.90 -51.44
CA GLY A 7 2.80 26.50 -50.25
C GLY A 7 2.61 25.48 -49.12
N LEU A 8 2.02 24.32 -49.42
CA LEU A 8 1.80 23.25 -48.45
C LEU A 8 3.11 22.67 -47.91
N VAL A 9 4.11 22.43 -48.78
CA VAL A 9 5.43 21.94 -48.35
C VAL A 9 6.15 22.96 -47.48
N ALA A 10 6.03 24.26 -47.78
CA ALA A 10 6.65 25.32 -46.96
C ALA A 10 6.01 25.41 -45.57
N LEU A 11 4.67 25.36 -45.48
CA LEU A 11 3.96 25.37 -44.20
C LEU A 11 4.25 24.10 -43.37
N LEU A 12 4.26 22.93 -44.01
CA LEU A 12 4.66 21.67 -43.37
C LEU A 12 6.10 21.72 -42.89
N GLY A 13 7.03 22.29 -43.68
CA GLY A 13 8.42 22.46 -43.28
C GLY A 13 8.58 23.32 -42.02
N ALA A 14 7.90 24.47 -41.96
CA ALA A 14 7.92 25.35 -40.80
C ALA A 14 7.30 24.68 -39.55
N ASN A 15 6.16 24.01 -39.75
CA ASN A 15 5.47 23.26 -38.70
C ASN A 15 6.31 22.08 -38.17
N SER A 16 6.93 21.28 -39.06
CA SER A 16 7.86 20.21 -38.69
C SER A 16 9.06 20.72 -37.92
N ALA A 17 9.63 21.86 -38.32
CA ALA A 17 10.75 22.48 -37.61
C ALA A 17 10.35 22.83 -36.17
N TYR A 18 9.19 23.47 -35.97
CA TYR A 18 8.66 23.75 -34.63
C TYR A 18 8.44 22.47 -33.81
N LEU A 19 7.76 21.46 -34.37
CA LEU A 19 7.48 20.20 -33.65
C LEU A 19 8.77 19.49 -33.26
N LEU A 20 9.77 19.48 -34.15
CA LEU A 20 11.09 18.92 -33.90
C LEU A 20 11.83 19.73 -32.84
N SER A 21 11.82 21.06 -32.90
CA SER A 21 12.47 21.92 -31.90
C SER A 21 11.95 21.67 -30.49
N ILE A 22 10.63 21.58 -30.31
CA ILE A 22 10.03 21.25 -29.01
C ILE A 22 10.44 19.83 -28.59
N THR A 23 10.36 18.85 -29.49
CA THR A 23 10.74 17.46 -29.19
C THR A 23 12.21 17.33 -28.78
N VAL A 24 13.11 18.04 -29.46
CA VAL A 24 14.54 18.09 -29.12
C VAL A 24 14.75 18.80 -27.79
N LEU A 25 14.07 19.93 -27.55
CA LEU A 25 14.17 20.67 -26.30
C LEU A 25 13.74 19.81 -25.10
N GLU A 26 12.63 19.07 -25.21
CA GLU A 26 12.21 18.12 -24.18
C GLU A 26 13.22 16.99 -23.98
N LYS A 27 13.82 16.47 -25.07
CA LYS A 27 14.82 15.40 -24.97
C LYS A 27 16.11 15.87 -24.29
N VAL A 28 16.47 17.15 -24.45
CA VAL A 28 17.68 17.74 -23.87
C VAL A 28 17.47 18.18 -22.42
N THR A 29 16.30 18.70 -22.10
CA THR A 29 16.01 19.27 -20.76
C THR A 29 15.25 18.34 -19.84
N GLU A 30 14.70 17.24 -20.36
CA GLU A 30 13.80 16.31 -19.69
C GLU A 30 12.46 16.91 -19.22
N ASN A 31 12.21 18.20 -19.49
CA ASN A 31 10.96 18.89 -19.16
C ASN A 31 9.89 18.64 -20.24
N LEU A 32 8.61 18.72 -19.83
CA LEU A 32 7.47 18.69 -20.75
C LEU A 32 7.17 20.11 -21.25
N TYR A 33 7.39 20.36 -22.53
CA TYR A 33 7.05 21.62 -23.21
C TYR A 33 5.89 21.45 -24.20
N GLN A 34 5.52 20.21 -24.55
CA GLN A 34 4.33 19.95 -25.32
C GLN A 34 3.11 20.48 -24.55
N ASN A 35 2.37 21.37 -25.19
CA ASN A 35 1.19 22.02 -24.62
C ASN A 35 0.04 22.01 -25.64
N TYR A 36 -1.06 22.68 -25.32
CA TYR A 36 -2.22 22.76 -26.21
C TYR A 36 -1.85 23.26 -27.62
N PHE A 37 -1.01 24.30 -27.72
CA PHE A 37 -0.55 24.83 -29.01
C PHE A 37 0.29 23.82 -29.80
N TYR A 38 1.18 23.07 -29.13
CA TYR A 38 1.88 21.94 -29.76
C TYR A 38 0.91 20.91 -30.34
N GLN A 39 -0.14 20.54 -29.60
CA GLN A 39 -1.12 19.57 -30.10
C GLN A 39 -1.92 20.10 -31.29
N MET A 40 -2.25 21.40 -31.31
CA MET A 40 -2.87 22.04 -32.47
C MET A 40 -1.94 22.10 -33.68
N MET A 41 -0.64 22.36 -33.47
CA MET A 41 0.36 22.31 -34.53
C MET A 41 0.57 20.90 -35.05
N PHE A 42 0.52 19.89 -34.18
CA PHE A 42 0.56 18.48 -34.60
C PHE A 42 -0.68 18.10 -35.41
N LEU A 43 -1.87 18.53 -35.00
CA LEU A 43 -3.09 18.35 -35.80
C LEU A 43 -2.96 19.04 -37.17
N ALA A 44 -2.45 20.26 -37.21
CA ALA A 44 -2.21 20.98 -38.46
C ALA A 44 -1.21 20.21 -39.35
N HIS A 45 -0.18 19.59 -38.77
CA HIS A 45 0.77 18.73 -39.49
C HIS A 45 0.04 17.59 -40.22
N LEU A 46 -0.83 16.87 -39.50
CA LEU A 46 -1.59 15.75 -40.06
C LEU A 46 -2.53 16.21 -41.18
N ILE A 47 -3.28 17.29 -40.96
CA ILE A 47 -4.21 17.83 -41.96
C ILE A 47 -3.45 18.28 -43.21
N MET A 48 -2.37 19.05 -43.05
CA MET A 48 -1.57 19.53 -44.18
C MET A 48 -0.90 18.38 -44.93
N GLY A 49 -0.43 17.34 -44.23
CA GLY A 49 0.14 16.14 -44.84
C GLY A 49 -0.86 15.38 -45.71
N LEU A 50 -2.09 15.19 -45.20
CA LEU A 50 -3.19 14.57 -45.95
C LEU A 50 -3.59 15.41 -47.17
N LEU A 51 -3.68 16.73 -47.01
CA LEU A 51 -3.99 17.65 -48.13
C LEU A 51 -2.87 17.67 -49.17
N LEU A 52 -1.61 17.43 -48.80
CA LEU A 52 -0.47 17.38 -49.71
C LEU A 52 -0.44 16.09 -50.54
N LEU A 53 -0.88 14.96 -49.97
CA LEU A 53 -0.71 13.61 -50.55
C LEU A 53 -1.15 13.52 -52.02
N ILE A 54 -2.43 13.77 -52.31
CA ILE A 54 -3.00 13.61 -53.66
C ILE A 54 -2.44 14.65 -54.64
N PRO A 55 -2.43 15.96 -54.32
CA PRO A 55 -1.85 16.97 -55.20
C PRO A 55 -0.37 16.72 -55.53
N PHE A 56 0.41 16.24 -54.56
CA PHE A 56 1.83 15.93 -54.77
C PHE A 56 2.02 14.73 -55.71
N ILE A 57 1.24 13.67 -55.54
CA ILE A 57 1.30 12.48 -56.42
C ILE A 57 0.89 12.86 -57.85
N ILE A 58 -0.22 13.59 -58.02
CA ILE A 58 -0.67 14.06 -59.34
C ILE A 58 0.39 14.95 -59.98
N PHE A 59 0.96 15.89 -59.22
CA PHE A 59 2.02 16.76 -59.69
C PHE A 59 3.26 15.96 -60.11
N GLY A 60 3.71 15.01 -59.29
CA GLY A 60 4.90 14.21 -59.56
C GLY A 60 4.74 13.33 -60.80
N ILE A 61 3.61 12.63 -60.94
CA ILE A 61 3.32 11.81 -62.14
C ILE A 61 3.23 12.71 -63.39
N GLY A 62 2.51 13.82 -63.30
CA GLY A 62 2.40 14.79 -64.40
C GLY A 62 3.75 15.40 -64.78
N HIS A 63 4.60 15.70 -63.78
CA HIS A 63 5.94 16.22 -64.00
C HIS A 63 6.83 15.20 -64.72
N ILE A 64 6.82 13.94 -64.27
CA ILE A 64 7.54 12.82 -64.91
C ILE A 64 7.10 12.65 -66.37
N LYS A 65 5.78 12.62 -66.63
CA LYS A 65 5.22 12.50 -67.98
C LYS A 65 5.65 13.64 -68.91
N ASN A 66 5.87 14.83 -68.37
CA ASN A 66 6.31 16.00 -69.14
C ASN A 66 7.83 16.14 -69.26
N SER A 67 8.61 15.37 -68.49
CA SER A 67 10.07 15.53 -68.43
C SER A 67 10.88 14.30 -68.86
N TYR A 68 10.25 13.12 -69.02
CA TYR A 68 10.97 11.85 -69.29
C TYR A 68 11.85 11.87 -70.55
N ASN A 69 11.47 12.66 -71.56
CA ASN A 69 12.21 12.82 -72.83
C ASN A 69 13.22 13.98 -72.85
N ARG A 70 13.45 14.66 -71.72
CA ARG A 70 14.41 15.79 -71.70
C ARG A 70 15.86 15.30 -71.87
N PRO A 71 16.71 16.08 -72.57
CA PRO A 71 18.09 15.68 -72.92
C PRO A 71 19.00 15.55 -71.69
N ASN A 72 18.73 16.29 -70.61
CA ASN A 72 19.51 16.19 -69.36
C ASN A 72 19.10 14.96 -68.54
N ARG A 73 19.65 13.79 -68.91
CA ARG A 73 19.36 12.51 -68.25
C ARG A 73 19.73 12.48 -66.76
N ARG A 74 20.74 13.26 -66.33
CA ARG A 74 21.11 13.37 -64.90
C ARG A 74 20.01 14.04 -64.09
N ALA A 75 19.48 15.18 -64.56
CA ALA A 75 18.38 15.88 -63.90
C ALA A 75 17.11 15.01 -63.80
N VAL A 76 16.78 14.25 -64.85
CA VAL A 76 15.63 13.33 -64.87
C VAL A 76 15.78 12.21 -63.84
N ARG A 77 16.94 11.56 -63.75
CA ARG A 77 17.20 10.49 -62.76
C ARG A 77 17.13 11.01 -61.31
N VAL A 78 17.71 12.18 -61.03
CA VAL A 78 17.61 12.82 -59.71
C VAL A 78 16.16 13.19 -59.39
N GLY A 79 15.37 13.59 -60.40
CA GLY A 79 13.94 13.84 -60.25
C GLY A 79 13.13 12.57 -59.90
N TYR A 80 13.47 11.42 -60.48
CA TYR A 80 12.85 10.14 -60.11
C TYR A 80 13.21 9.75 -58.66
N ALA A 81 14.49 9.89 -58.29
CA ALA A 81 14.93 9.64 -56.92
C ALA A 81 14.20 10.55 -55.92
N LEU A 82 14.08 11.85 -56.23
CA LEU A 82 13.35 12.82 -55.41
C LEU A 82 11.88 12.41 -55.27
N PHE A 83 11.23 12.00 -56.36
CA PHE A 83 9.83 11.55 -56.31
C PHE A 83 9.66 10.31 -55.45
N VAL A 84 10.52 9.29 -55.60
CA VAL A 84 10.49 8.07 -54.78
C VAL A 84 10.71 8.40 -53.29
N VAL A 85 11.71 9.19 -52.95
CA VAL A 85 11.96 9.61 -51.55
C VAL A 85 10.78 10.40 -50.98
N SER A 86 10.13 11.22 -51.81
CA SER A 86 8.93 11.96 -51.40
C SER A 86 7.72 11.04 -51.20
N LEU A 87 7.57 9.98 -52.01
CA LEU A 87 6.56 8.95 -51.76
C LEU A 87 6.84 8.20 -50.46
N VAL A 88 8.10 7.85 -50.19
CA VAL A 88 8.50 7.24 -48.91
C VAL A 88 8.14 8.17 -47.74
N LEU A 89 8.39 9.47 -47.84
CA LEU A 89 8.00 10.45 -46.84
C LEU A 89 6.47 10.47 -46.60
N LEU A 90 5.68 10.54 -47.67
CA LEU A 90 4.22 10.61 -47.58
C LEU A 90 3.61 9.31 -47.03
N PHE A 91 4.04 8.15 -47.54
CA PHE A 91 3.53 6.85 -47.10
C PHE A 91 4.04 6.46 -45.71
N SER A 92 5.26 6.83 -45.32
CA SER A 92 5.70 6.68 -43.93
C SER A 92 4.88 7.55 -42.97
N GLY A 93 4.47 8.74 -43.38
CA GLY A 93 3.55 9.59 -42.60
C GLY A 93 2.18 8.93 -42.40
N LEU A 94 1.60 8.37 -43.47
CA LEU A 94 0.34 7.61 -43.40
C LEU A 94 0.47 6.35 -42.53
N ALA A 95 1.59 5.62 -42.64
CA ALA A 95 1.88 4.44 -41.84
C ALA A 95 2.00 4.74 -40.34
N LEU A 96 2.37 5.98 -39.98
CA LEU A 96 2.42 6.46 -38.60
C LEU A 96 1.07 6.97 -38.08
N MET A 97 0.12 7.31 -38.98
CA MET A 97 -1.25 7.63 -38.60
C MET A 97 -2.00 6.35 -38.22
N ARG A 98 -2.39 6.23 -36.95
CA ARG A 98 -3.09 5.06 -36.41
C ARG A 98 -4.60 5.15 -36.59
N VAL A 99 -5.02 5.22 -37.85
CA VAL A 99 -6.45 5.28 -38.20
C VAL A 99 -7.07 3.91 -38.02
N GLU A 100 -8.30 3.87 -37.51
CA GLU A 100 -9.05 2.66 -37.26
C GLU A 100 -9.14 1.79 -38.55
N GLY A 101 -8.69 0.53 -38.46
CA GLY A 101 -8.57 -0.40 -39.60
C GLY A 101 -7.19 -0.43 -40.29
N PHE A 102 -6.30 0.54 -40.03
CA PHE A 102 -4.94 0.59 -40.55
C PHE A 102 -3.94 0.96 -39.43
N GLU A 103 -3.67 0.01 -38.53
CA GLU A 103 -2.79 0.21 -37.38
C GLU A 103 -1.56 -0.71 -37.44
N ILE A 104 -0.37 -0.14 -37.59
CA ILE A 104 0.89 -0.89 -37.44
C ILE A 104 1.16 -1.07 -35.93
N LYS A 105 0.78 -2.25 -35.41
CA LYS A 105 0.97 -2.62 -33.99
C LYS A 105 2.40 -3.05 -33.67
N ASN A 106 3.16 -3.54 -34.66
CA ASN A 106 4.53 -4.02 -34.45
C ASN A 106 5.52 -2.84 -34.21
N PRO A 107 6.23 -2.81 -33.06
CA PRO A 107 7.13 -1.69 -32.71
C PRO A 107 8.32 -1.55 -33.65
N ASN A 108 8.83 -2.64 -34.21
CA ASN A 108 9.98 -2.61 -35.12
C ASN A 108 9.60 -1.96 -36.46
N VAL A 109 8.45 -2.35 -37.01
CA VAL A 109 7.91 -1.77 -38.26
C VAL A 109 7.62 -0.29 -38.06
N ARG A 110 7.07 0.09 -36.91
CA ARG A 110 6.81 1.49 -36.57
C ARG A 110 8.10 2.31 -36.44
N SER A 111 9.13 1.76 -35.80
CA SER A 111 10.44 2.42 -35.69
C SER A 111 11.04 2.68 -37.07
N LEU A 112 10.95 1.71 -37.98
CA LEU A 112 11.38 1.87 -39.36
C LEU A 112 10.60 2.98 -40.07
N SER A 113 9.26 2.98 -39.98
CA SER A 113 8.43 4.04 -40.57
C SER A 113 8.75 5.42 -39.98
N TYR A 114 9.01 5.51 -38.67
CA TYR A 114 9.39 6.76 -38.00
C TYR A 114 10.72 7.30 -38.53
N TRP A 115 11.77 6.48 -38.56
CA TRP A 115 13.08 6.91 -39.07
C TRP A 115 13.04 7.22 -40.57
N ALA A 116 12.26 6.46 -41.35
CA ALA A 116 12.01 6.79 -42.75
C ALA A 116 11.35 8.18 -42.89
N HIS A 117 10.37 8.50 -42.04
CA HIS A 117 9.66 9.79 -42.04
C HIS A 117 10.55 10.96 -41.59
N VAL A 118 11.51 10.73 -40.70
CA VAL A 118 12.46 11.74 -40.20
C VAL A 118 13.61 11.99 -41.19
N ILE A 119 14.12 10.95 -41.85
CA ILE A 119 15.28 11.03 -42.74
C ILE A 119 14.89 11.46 -44.16
N ALA A 120 13.75 10.98 -44.68
CA ALA A 120 13.31 11.28 -46.04
C ALA A 120 13.20 12.78 -46.38
N PRO A 121 12.78 13.70 -45.49
CA PRO A 121 12.77 15.14 -45.76
C PRO A 121 14.17 15.70 -46.03
N LEU A 122 15.18 15.27 -45.27
CA LEU A 122 16.56 15.72 -45.46
C LEU A 122 17.11 15.27 -46.82
N LEU A 123 16.84 14.00 -47.17
CA LEU A 123 17.18 13.44 -48.48
C LEU A 123 16.41 14.15 -49.60
N ALA A 124 15.13 14.45 -49.42
CA ALA A 124 14.31 15.16 -50.40
C ALA A 124 14.82 16.60 -50.63
N VAL A 125 15.20 17.33 -49.58
CA VAL A 125 15.80 18.66 -49.70
C VAL A 125 17.13 18.59 -50.46
N TRP A 126 18.00 17.65 -50.11
CA TRP A 126 19.27 17.45 -50.80
C TRP A 126 19.09 17.08 -52.27
N LEU A 127 18.21 16.12 -52.57
CA LEU A 127 17.87 15.72 -53.95
C LEU A 127 17.19 16.85 -54.73
N TYR A 128 16.36 17.68 -54.08
CA TYR A 128 15.76 18.85 -54.70
C TYR A 128 16.81 19.90 -55.07
N ILE A 129 17.79 20.15 -54.20
CA ILE A 129 18.93 21.04 -54.50
C ILE A 129 19.70 20.49 -55.70
N LEU A 130 20.06 19.20 -55.71
CA LEU A 130 20.75 18.55 -56.82
C LEU A 130 19.94 18.59 -58.13
N HIS A 131 18.63 18.36 -58.05
CA HIS A 131 17.72 18.42 -59.20
C HIS A 131 17.66 19.83 -59.78
N ARG A 132 17.78 20.87 -58.94
CA ARG A 132 17.68 22.29 -59.33
C ARG A 132 19.00 22.92 -59.74
N LEU A 133 20.15 22.39 -59.29
CA LEU A 133 21.49 22.78 -59.75
C LEU A 133 21.70 22.55 -61.27
N ALA A 134 20.81 21.79 -61.91
CA ALA A 134 20.74 21.58 -63.36
C ALA A 134 19.76 22.52 -64.12
N GLY A 135 19.21 23.55 -63.45
CA GLY A 135 18.23 24.52 -64.00
C GLY A 135 18.63 26.00 -63.83
N PRO A 136 17.77 26.96 -64.24
CA PRO A 136 18.09 28.40 -64.22
C PRO A 136 18.26 28.97 -62.79
N ARG A 137 19.10 30.01 -62.67
CA ARG A 137 19.57 30.62 -61.41
C ARG A 137 18.44 31.04 -60.46
N ILE A 138 18.60 30.74 -59.17
CA ILE A 138 17.66 31.10 -58.09
C ILE A 138 17.66 32.63 -57.91
N LYS A 139 16.47 33.25 -57.92
CA LYS A 139 16.28 34.67 -57.62
C LYS A 139 16.34 34.91 -56.10
N TRP A 140 17.54 35.13 -55.55
CA TRP A 140 17.80 35.34 -54.12
C TRP A 140 16.96 36.45 -53.45
N ARG A 141 16.53 37.48 -54.21
CA ARG A 141 15.61 38.54 -53.71
C ARG A 141 14.25 38.00 -53.23
N ILE A 142 13.78 36.87 -53.77
CA ILE A 142 12.55 36.20 -53.32
C ILE A 142 12.82 35.42 -52.03
N GLY A 143 14.01 34.83 -51.89
CA GLY A 143 14.41 34.10 -50.67
C GLY A 143 14.49 35.00 -49.42
N LEU A 144 14.98 36.23 -49.55
CA LEU A 144 15.01 37.22 -48.45
C LEU A 144 13.62 37.63 -47.96
N ARG A 145 12.65 37.80 -48.87
CA ARG A 145 11.24 38.09 -48.48
C ARG A 145 10.58 36.91 -47.78
N TRP A 146 10.90 35.68 -48.22
CA TRP A 146 10.45 34.45 -47.57
C TRP A 146 11.07 34.28 -46.17
N ALA A 147 12.35 34.60 -46.00
CA ALA A 147 13.01 34.54 -44.69
C ALA A 147 12.37 35.49 -43.66
N GLY A 148 12.02 36.71 -44.07
CA GLY A 148 11.31 37.66 -43.19
C GLY A 148 9.91 37.18 -42.78
N ALA A 149 9.15 36.59 -43.71
CA ALA A 149 7.83 36.02 -43.41
C ALA A 149 7.94 34.82 -42.45
N VAL A 150 8.92 33.93 -42.65
CA VAL A 150 9.18 32.80 -41.75
C VAL A 150 9.56 33.29 -40.35
N ALA A 151 10.42 34.31 -40.22
CA ALA A 151 10.80 34.86 -38.93
C ALA A 151 9.60 35.43 -38.16
N ALA A 152 8.70 36.17 -38.83
CA ALA A 152 7.49 36.69 -38.20
C ALA A 152 6.54 35.57 -37.72
N ILE A 153 6.38 34.51 -38.53
CA ILE A 153 5.59 33.34 -38.14
C ILE A 153 6.21 32.63 -36.93
N VAL A 154 7.53 32.46 -36.89
CA VAL A 154 8.23 31.85 -35.74
C VAL A 154 7.99 32.66 -34.47
N ILE A 155 8.10 33.99 -34.52
CA ILE A 155 7.80 34.85 -33.35
C ILE A 155 6.35 34.66 -32.89
N ALA A 156 5.39 34.66 -33.81
CA ALA A 156 3.99 34.41 -33.48
C ALA A 156 3.77 33.02 -32.87
N MET A 157 4.42 31.98 -33.40
CA MET A 157 4.35 30.62 -32.86
C MET A 157 4.93 30.54 -31.44
N VAL A 158 6.04 31.24 -31.16
CA VAL A 158 6.62 31.31 -29.81
C VAL A 158 5.68 32.02 -28.84
N LEU A 159 5.09 33.15 -29.23
CA LEU A 159 4.12 33.88 -28.40
C LEU A 159 2.87 33.04 -28.10
N LEU A 160 2.33 32.32 -29.10
CA LEU A 160 1.19 31.44 -28.91
C LEU A 160 1.54 30.21 -28.06
N HIS A 161 2.75 29.65 -28.22
CA HIS A 161 3.23 28.57 -27.38
C HIS A 161 3.38 28.99 -25.92
N ALA A 162 3.75 30.24 -25.65
CA ALA A 162 3.89 30.76 -24.29
C ALA A 162 2.53 30.97 -23.57
N GLN A 163 1.41 30.93 -24.30
CA GLN A 163 0.07 31.05 -23.73
C GLN A 163 -0.48 29.69 -23.32
N ASP A 164 -0.99 29.61 -22.10
CA ASP A 164 -1.69 28.43 -21.58
C ASP A 164 -3.16 28.78 -21.28
N PRO A 165 -4.11 28.30 -22.10
CA PRO A 165 -5.53 28.58 -21.91
C PRO A 165 -6.08 28.15 -20.54
N ARG A 166 -5.46 27.18 -19.86
CA ARG A 166 -5.86 26.77 -18.51
C ARG A 166 -5.68 27.88 -17.48
N LYS A 167 -4.78 28.84 -17.74
CA LYS A 167 -4.55 29.99 -16.86
C LYS A 167 -5.59 31.09 -17.04
N TRP A 168 -6.46 30.98 -18.04
CA TRP A 168 -7.49 31.99 -18.31
C TRP A 168 -8.71 31.68 -17.43
N ASN A 169 -9.11 32.63 -16.59
CA ASN A 169 -10.27 32.53 -15.68
C ASN A 169 -10.15 31.44 -14.59
N VAL A 170 -8.93 31.19 -14.08
CA VAL A 170 -8.72 30.28 -12.93
C VAL A 170 -9.36 30.87 -11.67
N ILE A 171 -10.19 30.08 -11.00
CA ILE A 171 -10.80 30.44 -9.73
C ILE A 171 -9.97 29.81 -8.61
N GLY A 172 -9.48 30.63 -7.69
CA GLY A 172 -8.80 30.17 -6.48
C GLY A 172 -9.71 30.22 -5.26
N PRO A 173 -9.39 29.43 -4.21
CA PRO A 173 -10.00 29.62 -2.89
C PRO A 173 -9.72 31.03 -2.35
N ARG A 174 -10.68 31.61 -1.62
CA ARG A 174 -10.51 32.90 -0.94
C ARG A 174 -9.35 32.90 0.07
N GLU A 175 -9.09 31.74 0.66
CA GLU A 175 -8.05 31.52 1.68
C GLU A 175 -6.68 31.18 1.06
N GLY A 176 -6.56 31.16 -0.28
CA GLY A 176 -5.37 30.67 -0.96
C GLY A 176 -5.06 29.22 -0.60
N THR A 177 -3.77 28.88 -0.51
CA THR A 177 -3.32 27.51 -0.22
C THR A 177 -3.78 26.97 1.14
N LYS A 178 -4.14 27.85 2.09
CA LYS A 178 -4.70 27.44 3.40
C LYS A 178 -6.04 26.73 3.31
N TYR A 179 -6.75 26.85 2.18
CA TYR A 179 -7.98 26.09 1.96
C TYR A 179 -7.75 24.58 2.07
N PHE A 180 -6.58 24.08 1.66
CA PHE A 180 -6.32 22.65 1.65
C PHE A 180 -6.00 22.09 3.05
N GLU A 181 -5.72 22.96 4.03
CA GLU A 181 -5.48 22.55 5.41
C GLU A 181 -6.80 22.09 6.10
N PRO A 182 -6.74 21.09 7.00
CA PRO A 182 -5.55 20.45 7.57
C PRO A 182 -5.05 19.21 6.79
N SER A 183 -5.59 18.93 5.59
CA SER A 183 -4.94 17.98 4.68
C SER A 183 -3.59 18.57 4.21
N LEU A 184 -2.63 17.69 3.89
CA LEU A 184 -1.34 18.10 3.32
C LEU A 184 -1.38 18.22 1.80
N ALA A 185 -2.52 17.96 1.17
CA ALA A 185 -2.70 17.98 -0.27
C ALA A 185 -2.58 19.40 -0.83
N ARG A 186 -2.02 19.53 -2.04
CA ARG A 186 -1.76 20.83 -2.67
C ARG A 186 -2.08 20.80 -4.14
N THR A 187 -2.55 21.92 -4.68
CA THR A 187 -2.52 22.14 -6.13
C THR A 187 -1.25 22.87 -6.52
N ALA A 188 -0.73 22.58 -7.72
CA ALA A 188 0.49 23.21 -8.23
C ALA A 188 0.42 24.75 -8.30
N THR A 189 -0.80 25.32 -8.35
CA THR A 189 -1.03 26.77 -8.47
C THR A 189 -1.62 27.39 -7.21
N GLY A 190 -2.02 26.59 -6.22
CA GLY A 190 -2.84 27.04 -5.08
C GLY A 190 -4.31 27.32 -5.43
N ASN A 191 -4.72 27.18 -6.69
CA ASN A 191 -6.09 27.39 -7.15
C ASN A 191 -6.88 26.08 -7.25
N PHE A 192 -8.19 26.19 -7.47
CA PHE A 192 -9.05 25.02 -7.72
C PHE A 192 -8.78 24.40 -9.10
N ILE A 193 -9.06 23.10 -9.19
CA ILE A 193 -9.08 22.34 -10.44
C ILE A 193 -10.54 22.13 -10.84
N PRO A 194 -10.97 22.47 -12.08
CA PRO A 194 -12.35 22.27 -12.50
C PRO A 194 -12.78 20.80 -12.37
N ALA A 195 -13.96 20.55 -11.77
CA ALA A 195 -14.48 19.19 -11.58
C ALA A 195 -14.53 18.38 -12.89
N LYS A 196 -14.97 19.01 -13.99
CA LYS A 196 -14.99 18.41 -15.35
C LYS A 196 -13.61 17.91 -15.82
N ALA A 197 -12.51 18.48 -15.34
CA ALA A 197 -11.17 18.04 -15.71
C ALA A 197 -10.73 16.80 -14.92
N MET A 198 -11.28 16.61 -13.71
CA MET A 198 -11.01 15.46 -12.85
C MET A 198 -11.97 14.29 -13.07
N MET A 199 -13.17 14.54 -13.61
CA MET A 199 -14.21 13.54 -13.87
C MET A 199 -14.22 13.10 -15.33
N MET A 200 -13.12 12.50 -15.80
CA MET A 200 -12.93 12.07 -17.20
C MET A 200 -12.89 10.54 -17.35
N ASP A 201 -13.47 9.79 -16.42
CA ASP A 201 -13.35 8.33 -16.37
C ASP A 201 -13.98 7.66 -17.60
N GLU A 202 -15.12 8.15 -18.10
CA GLU A 202 -15.74 7.66 -19.34
C GLU A 202 -14.84 7.88 -20.58
N TYR A 203 -14.11 9.01 -20.60
CA TYR A 203 -13.15 9.28 -21.66
C TYR A 203 -11.99 8.28 -21.61
N CYS A 204 -11.47 7.98 -20.41
CA CYS A 204 -10.44 6.94 -20.19
C CYS A 204 -10.94 5.55 -20.61
N MET A 205 -12.17 5.18 -20.22
CA MET A 205 -12.81 3.89 -20.54
C MET A 205 -12.80 3.59 -22.05
N SER A 206 -12.86 4.61 -22.90
CA SER A 206 -12.87 4.42 -24.35
C SER A 206 -11.62 3.75 -24.93
N CYS A 207 -10.50 3.74 -24.18
CA CYS A 207 -9.25 3.05 -24.53
C CYS A 207 -8.75 2.08 -23.43
N HIS A 208 -9.27 2.20 -22.21
CA HIS A 208 -8.86 1.47 -21.01
C HIS A 208 -10.08 0.82 -20.32
N LYS A 209 -10.74 -0.08 -21.04
CA LYS A 209 -11.99 -0.69 -20.60
C LYS A 209 -11.75 -1.60 -19.40
N ASP A 210 -10.74 -2.46 -19.46
CA ASP A 210 -10.48 -3.44 -18.40
C ASP A 210 -10.00 -2.75 -17.12
N ALA A 211 -9.14 -1.73 -17.25
CA ALA A 211 -8.75 -0.89 -16.11
C ALA A 211 -9.94 -0.13 -15.51
N TYR A 212 -10.80 0.45 -16.34
CA TYR A 212 -12.01 1.14 -15.88
C TYR A 212 -12.95 0.19 -15.14
N GLN A 213 -13.19 -1.02 -15.66
CA GLN A 213 -14.07 -2.00 -15.01
C GLN A 213 -13.52 -2.40 -13.64
N GLY A 214 -12.21 -2.63 -13.53
CA GLY A 214 -11.57 -2.86 -12.22
C GLY A 214 -11.79 -1.68 -11.27
N TRP A 215 -11.45 -0.46 -11.71
CA TRP A 215 -11.59 0.75 -10.91
C TRP A 215 -13.04 1.01 -10.46
N PHE A 216 -14.01 0.89 -11.37
CA PHE A 216 -15.42 1.18 -11.12
C PHE A 216 -15.99 0.32 -9.98
N HIS A 217 -15.50 -0.91 -9.82
CA HIS A 217 -15.92 -1.80 -8.74
C HIS A 217 -15.03 -1.71 -7.49
N SER A 218 -13.99 -0.87 -7.50
CA SER A 218 -13.03 -0.77 -6.42
C SER A 218 -13.50 0.12 -5.27
N ALA A 219 -12.91 -0.08 -4.09
CA ALA A 219 -13.08 0.83 -2.96
C ALA A 219 -12.53 2.25 -3.22
N HIS A 220 -11.66 2.45 -4.24
CA HIS A 220 -11.22 3.78 -4.64
C HIS A 220 -12.32 4.55 -5.37
N HIS A 221 -13.10 3.90 -6.24
CA HIS A 221 -14.29 4.54 -6.81
C HIS A 221 -15.32 4.81 -5.70
N PHE A 222 -15.56 3.83 -4.83
CA PHE A 222 -16.45 3.96 -3.67
C PHE A 222 -15.78 4.57 -2.44
N SER A 223 -14.92 5.57 -2.60
CA SER A 223 -14.19 6.19 -1.48
C SER A 223 -14.84 7.45 -0.92
N SER A 224 -15.68 8.14 -1.71
CA SER A 224 -16.33 9.39 -1.29
C SER A 224 -17.73 9.10 -0.73
N PHE A 225 -18.63 10.09 -0.79
CA PHE A 225 -20.00 10.01 -0.26
C PHE A 225 -20.89 8.94 -0.93
N ASN A 226 -20.38 8.26 -1.97
CA ASN A 226 -21.04 7.17 -2.69
C ASN A 226 -20.98 5.80 -2.00
N ASN A 227 -20.50 5.70 -0.76
CA ASN A 227 -20.64 4.50 0.06
C ASN A 227 -21.19 4.83 1.45
N GLU A 228 -22.10 3.98 1.91
CA GLU A 228 -22.94 4.19 3.09
C GLU A 228 -22.11 4.28 4.38
N PRO A 229 -21.10 3.42 4.63
CA PRO A 229 -20.25 3.53 5.82
C PRO A 229 -19.47 4.85 5.89
N TYR A 230 -18.80 5.24 4.80
CA TYR A 230 -18.04 6.48 4.78
C TYR A 230 -18.95 7.71 4.89
N LEU A 231 -20.06 7.73 4.14
CA LEU A 231 -21.07 8.80 4.18
C LEU A 231 -21.55 9.05 5.61
N PHE A 232 -21.83 8.00 6.37
CA PHE A 232 -22.18 8.10 7.77
C PHE A 232 -21.05 8.74 8.60
N SER A 233 -19.83 8.21 8.49
CA SER A 233 -18.66 8.64 9.27
C SER A 233 -18.23 10.09 9.00
N VAL A 234 -18.26 10.51 7.73
CA VAL A 234 -17.91 11.88 7.33
C VAL A 234 -18.99 12.87 7.74
N ARG A 235 -20.27 12.49 7.71
CA ARG A 235 -21.38 13.33 8.22
C ARG A 235 -21.28 13.54 9.72
N GLU A 236 -20.99 12.49 10.47
CA GLU A 236 -20.69 12.58 11.92
C GLU A 236 -19.56 13.57 12.16
N THR A 237 -18.42 13.41 11.47
CA THR A 237 -17.25 14.30 11.62
C THR A 237 -17.60 15.75 11.27
N ARG A 238 -18.32 15.98 10.16
CA ARG A 238 -18.77 17.33 9.73
C ARG A 238 -19.70 17.96 10.76
N LYS A 239 -20.63 17.18 11.32
CA LYS A 239 -21.56 17.62 12.37
C LYS A 239 -20.81 18.02 13.64
N VAL A 240 -19.95 17.14 14.16
CA VAL A 240 -19.15 17.41 15.37
C VAL A 240 -18.25 18.63 15.17
N SER A 241 -17.60 18.74 14.01
CA SER A 241 -16.76 19.90 13.68
C SER A 241 -17.57 21.19 13.62
N PHE A 242 -18.77 21.16 13.02
CA PHE A 242 -19.63 22.34 12.94
C PHE A 242 -20.16 22.76 14.31
N GLU A 243 -20.61 21.82 15.13
CA GLU A 243 -21.08 22.08 16.50
C GLU A 243 -19.96 22.63 17.39
N ARG A 244 -18.73 22.14 17.23
CA ARG A 244 -17.57 22.54 18.03
C ARG A 244 -16.92 23.84 17.54
N ASP A 245 -16.70 23.98 16.24
CA ASP A 245 -15.84 25.02 15.64
C ASP A 245 -16.62 26.05 14.80
N GLY A 246 -17.93 25.85 14.61
CA GLY A 246 -18.78 26.70 13.75
C GLY A 246 -18.50 26.55 12.25
N ASN A 247 -17.70 25.55 11.85
CA ASN A 247 -17.33 25.30 10.46
C ASN A 247 -16.96 23.82 10.25
N MET A 248 -16.84 23.39 8.99
CA MET A 248 -16.56 21.99 8.64
C MET A 248 -15.11 21.75 8.20
N LYS A 249 -14.18 22.69 8.44
CA LYS A 249 -12.82 22.64 7.89
C LYS A 249 -12.03 21.41 8.34
N ALA A 250 -12.27 20.92 9.55
CA ALA A 250 -11.63 19.70 10.04
C ALA A 250 -11.91 18.47 9.13
N ALA A 251 -13.09 18.42 8.48
CA ALA A 251 -13.42 17.35 7.53
C ALA A 251 -12.59 17.39 6.23
N ARG A 252 -11.89 18.49 5.94
CA ARG A 252 -10.94 18.56 4.81
C ARG A 252 -9.76 17.59 4.99
N TRP A 253 -9.48 17.16 6.23
CA TRP A 253 -8.55 16.05 6.52
C TRP A 253 -8.96 14.77 5.77
N CYS A 254 -10.25 14.43 5.77
CA CYS A 254 -10.78 13.29 4.99
C CYS A 254 -10.69 13.55 3.48
N ALA A 255 -11.03 14.79 3.08
CA ALA A 255 -11.28 15.16 1.70
C ALA A 255 -10.05 15.05 0.79
N GLY A 256 -8.84 15.22 1.33
CA GLY A 256 -7.59 15.03 0.58
C GLY A 256 -7.37 13.59 0.09
N CYS A 257 -7.94 12.58 0.77
CA CYS A 257 -7.80 11.17 0.40
C CYS A 257 -9.09 10.61 -0.23
N HIS A 258 -10.27 11.01 0.26
CA HIS A 258 -11.56 10.41 -0.10
C HIS A 258 -12.38 11.26 -1.08
N ASP A 259 -12.48 12.57 -0.83
CA ASP A 259 -13.38 13.48 -1.53
C ASP A 259 -12.62 14.38 -2.53
N VAL A 260 -11.67 13.79 -3.24
CA VAL A 260 -10.68 14.51 -4.05
C VAL A 260 -11.33 15.48 -5.04
N VAL A 261 -12.36 15.04 -5.77
CA VAL A 261 -13.04 15.87 -6.78
C VAL A 261 -13.77 17.07 -6.16
N PRO A 262 -14.71 16.92 -5.20
CA PRO A 262 -15.37 18.08 -4.60
C PRO A 262 -14.38 18.95 -3.81
N PHE A 263 -13.32 18.37 -3.24
CA PHE A 263 -12.32 19.12 -2.50
C PHE A 263 -11.54 20.08 -3.39
N PHE A 264 -10.91 19.57 -4.46
CA PHE A 264 -10.08 20.37 -5.36
C PHE A 264 -10.87 21.28 -6.29
N SER A 265 -12.16 21.02 -6.50
CA SER A 265 -13.04 21.92 -7.26
C SER A 265 -13.65 23.05 -6.43
N GLY A 266 -13.49 23.00 -5.09
CA GLY A 266 -14.08 23.96 -4.16
C GLY A 266 -15.55 23.67 -3.80
N ALA A 267 -16.14 22.59 -4.33
CA ALA A 267 -17.51 22.20 -4.04
C ALA A 267 -17.70 21.71 -2.59
N PHE A 268 -16.69 21.07 -2.01
CA PHE A 268 -16.75 20.43 -0.68
C PHE A 268 -17.17 21.36 0.47
N ASP A 269 -16.76 22.63 0.36
CA ASP A 269 -17.03 23.70 1.34
C ASP A 269 -18.19 24.61 0.92
N ASN A 270 -18.84 24.33 -0.20
CA ASN A 270 -20.05 25.05 -0.58
C ASN A 270 -21.12 24.81 0.49
N PRO A 271 -21.69 25.86 1.12
CA PRO A 271 -22.73 25.69 2.13
C PRO A 271 -24.00 24.98 1.61
N LYS A 272 -24.17 24.94 0.28
CA LYS A 272 -25.24 24.22 -0.41
C LYS A 272 -24.79 22.91 -1.06
N PHE A 273 -23.62 22.38 -0.68
CA PHE A 273 -23.13 21.12 -1.21
C PHE A 273 -24.09 19.99 -0.86
N ASP A 274 -24.60 19.32 -1.90
CA ASP A 274 -25.43 18.12 -1.75
C ASP A 274 -24.52 16.90 -1.73
N ASP A 275 -24.29 16.36 -0.54
CA ASP A 275 -23.40 15.22 -0.36
C ASP A 275 -23.96 13.92 -0.95
N VAL A 276 -25.22 13.86 -1.39
CA VAL A 276 -25.85 12.67 -1.99
C VAL A 276 -25.98 12.78 -3.51
N HIS A 277 -26.46 13.92 -4.02
CA HIS A 277 -26.83 14.04 -5.43
C HIS A 277 -25.85 14.85 -6.28
N ASP A 278 -24.89 15.57 -5.67
CA ASP A 278 -23.87 16.28 -6.45
C ASP A 278 -22.99 15.25 -7.19
N PRO A 279 -22.80 15.37 -8.52
CA PRO A 279 -21.96 14.44 -9.27
C PRO A 279 -20.55 14.31 -8.72
N THR A 280 -19.99 15.38 -8.14
CA THR A 280 -18.66 15.35 -7.52
C THR A 280 -18.64 14.52 -6.25
N SER A 281 -19.72 14.46 -5.47
CA SER A 281 -19.81 13.61 -4.27
C SER A 281 -19.82 12.12 -4.63
N GLN A 282 -20.20 11.80 -5.86
CA GLN A 282 -20.27 10.42 -6.37
C GLN A 282 -19.01 9.96 -7.11
N ALA A 283 -18.02 10.83 -7.30
CA ALA A 283 -16.87 10.55 -8.17
C ALA A 283 -15.84 9.60 -7.54
N GLY A 284 -15.66 9.69 -6.21
CA GLY A 284 -14.56 9.03 -5.50
C GLY A 284 -13.18 9.49 -5.98
N ILE A 285 -12.20 8.58 -5.88
CA ILE A 285 -10.88 8.75 -6.45
C ILE A 285 -10.95 8.33 -7.92
N THR A 286 -11.04 9.30 -8.84
CA THR A 286 -11.11 9.06 -10.29
C THR A 286 -9.77 8.62 -10.90
N CYS A 287 -9.79 8.14 -12.15
CA CYS A 287 -8.57 7.89 -12.92
C CYS A 287 -7.68 9.12 -12.94
N VAL A 288 -8.27 10.30 -13.16
CA VAL A 288 -7.52 11.56 -13.20
C VAL A 288 -7.01 11.94 -11.82
N ALA A 289 -7.76 11.73 -10.74
CA ALA A 289 -7.31 12.03 -9.38
C ALA A 289 -5.96 11.38 -9.08
N CYS A 290 -5.82 10.07 -9.30
CA CYS A 290 -4.55 9.36 -9.11
C CYS A 290 -3.48 9.71 -10.16
N HIS A 291 -3.87 9.78 -11.44
CA HIS A 291 -2.92 9.95 -12.53
C HIS A 291 -2.50 11.40 -12.78
N SER A 292 -3.10 12.38 -12.11
CA SER A 292 -2.71 13.80 -12.17
C SER A 292 -1.86 14.26 -10.98
N ILE A 293 -1.60 13.38 -10.01
CA ILE A 293 -0.58 13.62 -8.99
C ILE A 293 0.80 13.73 -9.67
N THR A 294 1.46 14.85 -9.47
CA THR A 294 2.76 15.18 -10.08
C THR A 294 3.92 14.88 -9.16
N HIS A 295 3.72 15.03 -7.85
CA HIS A 295 4.75 14.84 -6.85
C HIS A 295 4.15 14.20 -5.60
N VAL A 296 4.89 13.25 -5.02
CA VAL A 296 4.74 12.84 -3.62
C VAL A 296 5.66 13.75 -2.82
N ASN A 297 5.11 14.56 -1.91
CA ASN A 297 5.90 15.58 -1.23
C ASN A 297 6.69 14.97 -0.05
N SER A 298 6.12 13.97 0.63
CA SER A 298 6.78 13.25 1.72
C SER A 298 6.07 11.93 2.06
N PRO A 299 6.69 11.03 2.84
CA PRO A 299 6.04 9.82 3.37
C PRO A 299 5.23 10.09 4.65
N ARG A 300 4.84 11.34 4.96
CA ARG A 300 4.05 11.66 6.18
C ARG A 300 2.59 11.22 6.10
N GLY A 301 2.07 10.98 4.89
CA GLY A 301 0.67 10.65 4.70
C GLY A 301 -0.27 11.86 4.67
N ASN A 302 -1.54 11.70 5.07
CA ASN A 302 -2.56 12.77 5.07
C ASN A 302 -2.71 13.53 3.72
N ALA A 303 -2.61 12.79 2.62
CA ALA A 303 -2.62 13.27 1.25
C ALA A 303 -1.47 14.23 0.91
N ASP A 304 -0.26 14.03 1.47
CA ASP A 304 0.91 14.90 1.17
C ASP A 304 1.46 14.70 -0.25
N TYR A 305 0.68 15.15 -1.23
CA TYR A 305 0.99 15.14 -2.65
C TYR A 305 0.64 16.48 -3.30
N THR A 306 1.21 16.71 -4.48
CA THR A 306 0.85 17.84 -5.34
C THR A 306 0.10 17.33 -6.58
N ILE A 307 -1.11 17.85 -6.80
CA ILE A 307 -1.97 17.55 -7.95
C ILE A 307 -2.07 18.75 -8.90
N GLU A 308 -2.25 18.50 -10.18
CA GLU A 308 -2.42 19.56 -11.19
C GLU A 308 -3.53 19.24 -12.19
N GLU A 309 -4.11 20.26 -12.83
CA GLU A 309 -5.02 20.04 -13.95
C GLU A 309 -4.23 19.44 -15.14
N PRO A 310 -4.52 18.21 -15.58
CA PRO A 310 -3.77 17.59 -16.67
C PRO A 310 -3.98 18.34 -17.98
N ILE A 311 -2.93 18.47 -18.78
CA ILE A 311 -3.06 19.03 -20.14
C ILE A 311 -3.79 18.02 -21.02
N GLN A 312 -4.91 18.44 -21.60
CA GLN A 312 -5.72 17.61 -22.49
C GLN A 312 -5.38 17.85 -23.97
N TYR A 313 -5.62 16.83 -24.78
CA TYR A 313 -5.62 16.99 -26.23
C TYR A 313 -6.78 17.88 -26.71
N PRO A 314 -6.64 18.58 -27.84
CA PRO A 314 -7.73 19.34 -28.44
C PRO A 314 -9.00 18.51 -28.56
N PHE A 315 -10.13 19.14 -28.23
CA PHE A 315 -11.47 18.55 -28.29
C PHE A 315 -11.78 17.42 -27.29
N ALA A 316 -10.98 17.24 -26.23
CA ALA A 316 -11.24 16.22 -25.20
C ALA A 316 -12.63 16.37 -24.54
N TYR A 317 -13.09 17.60 -24.35
CA TYR A 317 -14.41 17.91 -23.77
C TYR A 317 -15.53 18.08 -24.82
N SER A 318 -15.25 17.85 -26.10
CA SER A 318 -16.24 18.07 -27.15
C SER A 318 -17.34 17.01 -27.09
N THR A 319 -18.60 17.44 -27.22
CA THR A 319 -19.74 16.53 -27.41
C THR A 319 -19.94 16.13 -28.87
N ASN A 320 -19.29 16.83 -29.82
CA ASN A 320 -19.33 16.50 -31.24
C ASN A 320 -18.50 15.24 -31.54
N LYS A 321 -19.15 14.20 -32.09
CA LYS A 321 -18.54 12.89 -32.40
C LYS A 321 -17.34 12.98 -33.35
N PHE A 322 -17.38 13.87 -34.33
CA PHE A 322 -16.28 14.05 -35.28
C PHE A 322 -15.05 14.70 -34.61
N LEU A 323 -15.26 15.72 -33.78
CA LEU A 323 -14.15 16.33 -33.02
C LEU A 323 -13.57 15.37 -31.97
N GLN A 324 -14.41 14.54 -31.33
CA GLN A 324 -13.94 13.45 -30.46
C GLN A 324 -13.16 12.38 -31.22
N PHE A 325 -13.57 12.05 -32.45
CA PHE A 325 -12.79 11.18 -33.31
C PHE A 325 -11.40 11.78 -33.58
N ILE A 326 -11.32 13.06 -33.95
CA ILE A 326 -10.03 13.77 -34.13
C ILE A 326 -9.19 13.70 -32.85
N ASN A 327 -9.78 13.96 -31.69
CA ASN A 327 -9.09 13.86 -30.41
C ASN A 327 -8.46 12.47 -30.21
N LYS A 328 -9.24 11.40 -30.38
CA LYS A 328 -8.76 10.01 -30.24
C LYS A 328 -7.62 9.71 -31.22
N GLN A 329 -7.72 10.18 -32.46
CA GLN A 329 -6.65 10.01 -33.44
C GLN A 329 -5.36 10.74 -33.03
N LEU A 330 -5.46 11.95 -32.46
CA LEU A 330 -4.29 12.68 -31.95
C LEU A 330 -3.61 11.92 -30.82
N VAL A 331 -4.38 11.41 -29.85
CA VAL A 331 -3.87 10.60 -28.74
C VAL A 331 -3.16 9.35 -29.26
N LYS A 332 -3.79 8.60 -30.18
CA LYS A 332 -3.23 7.38 -30.75
C LYS A 332 -1.95 7.65 -31.57
N ALA A 333 -1.91 8.75 -32.32
CA ALA A 333 -0.78 9.12 -33.16
C ALA A 333 0.46 9.56 -32.34
N LYS A 334 0.27 10.31 -31.24
CA LYS A 334 1.36 10.80 -30.36
C LYS A 334 1.19 10.39 -28.89
N PRO A 335 1.13 9.09 -28.55
CA PRO A 335 0.79 8.62 -27.21
C PRO A 335 1.83 8.97 -26.13
N GLU A 336 3.04 9.39 -26.52
CA GLU A 336 4.09 9.79 -25.56
C GLU A 336 3.66 10.96 -24.68
N PHE A 337 2.95 11.94 -25.24
CA PHE A 337 2.43 13.07 -24.46
C PHE A 337 1.41 12.61 -23.42
N HIS A 338 0.50 11.73 -23.83
CA HIS A 338 -0.49 11.12 -22.94
C HIS A 338 0.21 10.34 -21.81
N LYS A 339 1.22 9.54 -22.16
CA LYS A 339 2.02 8.79 -21.19
C LYS A 339 2.73 9.71 -20.18
N LYS A 340 3.42 10.77 -20.63
CA LYS A 340 4.09 11.72 -19.71
C LYS A 340 3.08 12.45 -18.80
N THR A 341 1.89 12.75 -19.33
CA THR A 341 0.83 13.44 -18.59
C THR A 341 0.22 12.57 -17.49
N PHE A 342 0.05 11.27 -17.71
CA PHE A 342 -0.68 10.40 -16.76
C PHE A 342 0.19 9.36 -16.03
N LEU A 343 1.42 9.08 -16.49
CA LEU A 343 2.30 8.08 -15.88
C LEU A 343 3.62 8.70 -15.44
N LYS A 344 3.83 8.71 -14.12
CA LYS A 344 5.01 9.27 -13.46
C LYS A 344 5.81 8.17 -12.75
N PRO A 345 7.11 8.39 -12.46
CA PRO A 345 7.94 7.40 -11.80
C PRO A 345 7.39 6.93 -10.44
N HIS A 346 6.81 7.84 -9.65
CA HIS A 346 6.29 7.52 -8.32
C HIS A 346 5.12 6.53 -8.32
N HIS A 347 4.37 6.38 -9.42
CA HIS A 347 3.32 5.36 -9.54
C HIS A 347 3.83 3.92 -9.37
N LYS A 348 5.15 3.69 -9.40
CA LYS A 348 5.80 2.39 -9.21
C LYS A 348 6.42 2.21 -7.81
N THR A 349 6.16 3.15 -6.90
CA THR A 349 6.80 3.23 -5.58
C THR A 349 5.76 3.09 -4.48
N ALA A 350 6.14 2.56 -3.32
CA ALA A 350 5.22 2.42 -2.19
C ALA A 350 4.84 3.77 -1.56
N GLU A 351 5.71 4.78 -1.72
CA GLU A 351 5.51 6.17 -1.29
C GLU A 351 4.30 6.82 -1.96
N PHE A 352 3.92 6.38 -3.17
CA PHE A 352 2.69 6.87 -3.79
C PHE A 352 1.46 6.47 -3.00
N CYS A 353 1.38 5.21 -2.58
CA CYS A 353 0.28 4.70 -1.76
C CYS A 353 0.32 5.28 -0.34
N SER A 354 1.51 5.59 0.20
CA SER A 354 1.66 6.13 1.56
C SER A 354 0.95 7.47 1.75
N THR A 355 0.78 8.25 0.68
CA THR A 355 0.06 9.52 0.74
C THR A 355 -1.33 9.39 1.33
N CYS A 356 -2.05 8.29 1.06
CA CYS A 356 -3.38 8.01 1.64
C CYS A 356 -3.38 6.87 2.67
N HIS A 357 -2.40 5.94 2.60
CA HIS A 357 -2.33 4.75 3.47
C HIS A 357 -1.38 4.90 4.68
N LYS A 358 -0.92 6.11 4.95
CA LYS A 358 -0.38 6.55 6.24
C LYS A 358 -1.16 7.81 6.63
N VAL A 359 -1.63 7.86 7.88
CA VAL A 359 -2.39 9.00 8.39
C VAL A 359 -2.01 9.32 9.82
N ASN A 360 -2.19 10.59 10.16
CA ASN A 360 -2.16 11.10 11.51
C ASN A 360 -3.34 12.06 11.72
N LEU A 361 -3.76 12.21 12.96
CA LEU A 361 -4.88 13.06 13.34
C LEU A 361 -4.30 14.40 13.81
N PRO A 362 -4.50 15.50 13.07
CA PRO A 362 -4.01 16.82 13.46
C PRO A 362 -4.90 17.44 14.54
N TYR A 363 -4.40 18.48 15.22
CA TYR A 363 -5.14 19.14 16.31
C TYR A 363 -6.49 19.68 15.86
N GLU A 364 -6.57 20.22 14.65
CA GLU A 364 -7.80 20.74 14.04
C GLU A 364 -8.92 19.69 14.01
N LEU A 365 -8.56 18.40 13.96
CA LEU A 365 -9.51 17.30 14.02
C LEU A 365 -9.76 16.85 15.47
N ASN A 366 -8.70 16.53 16.22
CA ASN A 366 -8.80 15.82 17.50
C ASN A 366 -8.93 16.71 18.76
N HIS A 367 -8.56 17.99 18.69
CA HIS A 367 -8.55 18.96 19.82
C HIS A 367 -7.94 18.41 21.11
N TYR A 368 -6.82 17.70 20.97
CA TYR A 368 -6.04 17.12 22.05
C TYR A 368 -4.55 17.39 21.87
N LYS A 369 -3.94 16.77 20.86
CA LYS A 369 -2.52 16.95 20.52
C LYS A 369 -2.38 17.44 19.08
N ALA A 370 -1.28 18.15 18.86
CA ALA A 370 -0.82 18.57 17.53
C ALA A 370 -0.69 17.41 16.54
N TRP A 371 -0.55 16.18 17.05
CA TRP A 371 -0.44 14.98 16.26
C TRP A 371 -0.84 13.77 17.11
N LEU A 372 -1.63 12.87 16.52
CA LEU A 372 -1.85 11.50 17.02
C LEU A 372 -1.72 10.53 15.86
N ARG A 373 -1.14 9.36 16.10
CA ARG A 373 -1.02 8.33 15.06
C ARG A 373 -2.40 7.78 14.71
N GLY A 374 -2.75 7.78 13.43
CA GLY A 374 -3.86 7.01 12.89
C GLY A 374 -3.36 5.73 12.21
N GLN A 375 -3.99 5.35 11.10
CA GLN A 375 -3.59 4.17 10.33
C GLN A 375 -2.19 4.35 9.71
N ASN A 376 -1.38 3.29 9.70
CA ASN A 376 -0.03 3.34 9.15
C ASN A 376 0.36 2.02 8.48
N SER A 377 -0.07 1.86 7.23
CA SER A 377 0.29 0.70 6.41
C SER A 377 1.69 0.77 5.83
N TYR A 378 2.12 1.98 5.45
CA TYR A 378 3.39 2.18 4.76
C TYR A 378 4.59 1.79 5.62
N ASP A 379 4.70 2.28 6.86
CA ASP A 379 5.89 2.02 7.68
C ASP A 379 5.98 0.54 8.06
N THR A 380 4.85 -0.09 8.38
CA THR A 380 4.82 -1.53 8.69
C THR A 380 5.17 -2.39 7.50
N TYR A 381 4.84 -1.95 6.28
CA TYR A 381 5.26 -2.59 5.05
C TYR A 381 6.75 -2.38 4.80
N LEU A 382 7.22 -1.14 4.92
CA LEU A 382 8.63 -0.79 4.77
C LEU A 382 9.49 -1.64 5.69
N LEU A 383 9.08 -1.81 6.95
CA LEU A 383 9.72 -2.64 7.95
C LEU A 383 9.27 -4.11 7.93
N SER A 384 8.85 -4.67 6.81
CA SER A 384 8.54 -6.10 6.71
C SER A 384 9.68 -6.89 6.06
N GLY A 385 9.73 -8.20 6.30
CA GLY A 385 10.61 -9.09 5.54
C GLY A 385 10.18 -9.20 4.07
N VAL A 386 8.91 -8.91 3.78
CA VAL A 386 8.33 -8.96 2.44
C VAL A 386 8.85 -7.82 1.56
N SER A 387 9.01 -6.61 2.11
CA SER A 387 9.60 -5.47 1.39
C SER A 387 11.07 -5.67 1.02
N GLY A 388 11.75 -6.60 1.71
CA GLY A 388 13.19 -6.80 1.60
C GLY A 388 14.03 -5.75 2.32
N HIS A 389 13.43 -4.90 3.16
CA HIS A 389 14.18 -3.87 3.88
C HIS A 389 14.38 -4.16 5.38
N ASN A 390 13.66 -5.10 6.01
CA ASN A 390 13.81 -5.37 7.45
C ASN A 390 14.74 -6.54 7.74
N ALA A 391 15.90 -6.29 8.35
CA ALA A 391 16.91 -7.29 8.72
C ALA A 391 16.55 -8.15 9.95
N ARG A 392 15.40 -7.89 10.58
CA ARG A 392 14.98 -8.47 11.87
C ARG A 392 13.78 -9.40 11.75
N SER A 393 13.31 -9.69 10.54
CA SER A 393 12.15 -10.55 10.29
C SER A 393 12.39 -12.00 10.71
N PHE A 394 11.34 -12.71 11.13
CA PHE A 394 11.41 -14.14 11.43
C PHE A 394 11.50 -14.99 10.16
N TYR A 395 10.81 -14.55 9.10
CA TYR A 395 10.78 -15.22 7.81
C TYR A 395 11.00 -14.22 6.69
N TYR A 396 11.64 -14.68 5.61
CA TYR A 396 11.96 -13.87 4.44
C TYR A 396 11.46 -14.55 3.17
N PRO A 397 10.83 -13.83 2.23
CA PRO A 397 10.43 -14.39 0.95
C PRO A 397 11.68 -14.71 0.11
N ARG A 398 11.56 -15.59 -0.88
CA ARG A 398 12.65 -15.86 -1.82
C ARG A 398 13.09 -14.60 -2.57
N LYS A 399 12.16 -13.67 -2.80
CA LYS A 399 12.38 -12.39 -3.46
C LYS A 399 11.48 -11.34 -2.81
N ALA A 400 11.99 -10.13 -2.61
CA ALA A 400 11.21 -9.02 -2.09
C ALA A 400 10.05 -8.65 -3.02
N GLU A 401 8.96 -8.22 -2.41
CA GLU A 401 7.95 -7.42 -3.08
C GLU A 401 8.32 -5.95 -2.88
N LEU A 402 8.56 -5.21 -3.95
CA LEU A 402 9.17 -3.88 -3.86
C LEU A 402 8.14 -2.76 -3.69
N ASN A 403 6.88 -3.02 -4.01
CA ASN A 403 5.80 -2.05 -3.84
C ASN A 403 4.44 -2.71 -3.55
N CYS A 404 3.48 -1.89 -3.11
CA CYS A 404 2.11 -2.34 -2.83
C CYS A 404 1.40 -2.90 -4.07
N ASN A 405 1.78 -2.45 -5.28
CA ASN A 405 1.12 -2.83 -6.53
C ASN A 405 1.38 -4.29 -6.91
N GLY A 406 2.47 -4.91 -6.44
CA GLY A 406 2.72 -6.33 -6.70
C GLY A 406 1.63 -7.24 -6.13
N CYS A 407 1.08 -6.89 -4.97
CA CYS A 407 -0.04 -7.62 -4.35
C CYS A 407 -1.41 -7.01 -4.67
N HIS A 408 -1.54 -5.69 -4.61
CA HIS A 408 -2.82 -4.99 -4.74
C HIS A 408 -3.15 -4.53 -6.16
N MET A 409 -2.24 -4.66 -7.13
CA MET A 409 -2.55 -4.45 -8.55
C MET A 409 -1.98 -5.58 -9.40
N PRO A 410 -2.40 -6.84 -9.13
CA PRO A 410 -1.83 -8.02 -9.79
C PRO A 410 -2.01 -7.92 -11.30
N ALA A 411 -1.12 -8.59 -12.05
CA ALA A 411 -1.20 -8.58 -13.49
C ALA A 411 -2.50 -9.23 -13.99
N GLN A 412 -3.21 -8.56 -14.89
CA GLN A 412 -4.46 -9.01 -15.49
C GLN A 412 -4.31 -8.99 -17.02
N THR A 413 -4.64 -10.12 -17.67
CA THR A 413 -4.70 -10.18 -19.14
C THR A 413 -5.74 -9.20 -19.65
N SER A 414 -5.38 -8.43 -20.68
CA SER A 414 -6.21 -7.31 -21.15
C SER A 414 -5.85 -6.95 -22.59
N ASP A 415 -6.87 -6.52 -23.34
CA ASP A 415 -6.74 -5.99 -24.70
C ASP A 415 -6.74 -4.45 -24.74
N ASP A 416 -6.79 -3.78 -23.58
CA ASP A 416 -6.65 -2.32 -23.47
C ASP A 416 -5.45 -1.79 -24.26
N PHE A 417 -5.58 -0.58 -24.81
CA PHE A 417 -4.55 0.02 -25.67
C PHE A 417 -3.19 0.21 -24.95
N GLY A 418 -3.21 0.31 -23.62
CA GLY A 418 -2.03 0.44 -22.76
C GLY A 418 -1.43 -0.90 -22.31
N ALA A 419 -2.00 -2.04 -22.69
CA ALA A 419 -1.53 -3.36 -22.27
C ALA A 419 -0.13 -3.65 -22.82
N ARG A 420 0.66 -4.36 -22.01
CA ARG A 420 2.06 -4.73 -22.30
C ARG A 420 2.34 -6.12 -21.79
N PHE A 421 3.38 -6.77 -22.30
CA PHE A 421 3.86 -8.01 -21.70
C PHE A 421 4.41 -7.71 -20.30
N LEU A 422 3.71 -8.20 -19.27
CA LEU A 422 4.13 -8.15 -17.87
C LEU A 422 4.60 -9.55 -17.47
N GLY A 423 5.77 -9.66 -16.83
CA GLY A 423 6.32 -10.95 -16.44
C GLY A 423 6.79 -11.82 -17.61
N THR A 424 6.74 -13.14 -17.44
CA THR A 424 7.30 -14.14 -18.37
C THR A 424 6.28 -14.71 -19.36
N ASN A 425 5.02 -14.33 -19.24
CA ASN A 425 3.95 -14.87 -20.07
C ASN A 425 3.86 -14.06 -21.36
N ASN A 426 3.74 -14.73 -22.51
CA ASN A 426 3.60 -14.09 -23.83
C ASN A 426 2.18 -13.48 -24.05
N LEU A 427 1.54 -12.96 -23.00
CA LEU A 427 0.21 -12.35 -23.05
C LEU A 427 0.31 -10.86 -22.72
N LEU A 428 -0.52 -10.05 -23.37
CA LEU A 428 -0.67 -8.63 -23.03
C LEU A 428 -1.45 -8.50 -21.72
N GLN A 429 -0.93 -7.66 -20.83
CA GLN A 429 -1.46 -7.49 -19.48
C GLN A 429 -1.45 -6.00 -19.05
N ILE A 430 -2.31 -5.69 -18.10
CA ILE A 430 -2.32 -4.44 -17.33
C ILE A 430 -2.13 -4.75 -15.84
N HIS A 431 -1.90 -3.71 -15.04
CA HIS A 431 -2.08 -3.81 -13.59
C HIS A 431 -3.58 -3.74 -13.29
N ASN A 432 -4.10 -4.70 -12.52
CA ASN A 432 -5.51 -4.73 -12.16
C ASN A 432 -5.87 -3.54 -11.25
N HIS A 433 -6.89 -2.77 -11.64
CA HIS A 433 -7.37 -1.59 -10.90
C HIS A 433 -8.56 -1.90 -9.98
N LEU A 434 -8.88 -3.18 -9.74
CA LEU A 434 -9.86 -3.58 -8.73
C LEU A 434 -9.35 -3.37 -7.30
N PHE A 435 -8.03 -3.39 -7.11
CA PHE A 435 -7.38 -3.33 -5.80
C PHE A 435 -7.89 -4.42 -4.83
N PRO A 436 -7.71 -5.72 -5.17
CA PRO A 436 -8.17 -6.79 -4.31
C PRO A 436 -7.63 -6.62 -2.89
N SER A 437 -8.53 -6.70 -1.92
CA SER A 437 -8.26 -6.46 -0.51
C SER A 437 -9.27 -7.21 0.36
N ALA A 438 -9.22 -6.99 1.67
CA ALA A 438 -10.18 -7.54 2.63
C ALA A 438 -11.59 -6.91 2.57
N ASN A 439 -11.82 -5.90 1.72
CA ASN A 439 -13.09 -5.15 1.74
C ASN A 439 -14.24 -5.86 1.01
N THR A 440 -14.77 -6.92 1.62
CA THR A 440 -15.96 -7.65 1.14
C THR A 440 -17.27 -6.89 1.39
N GLY A 441 -17.27 -5.92 2.31
CA GLY A 441 -18.47 -5.20 2.74
C GLY A 441 -19.00 -4.23 1.69
N ILE A 442 -18.13 -3.40 1.10
CA ILE A 442 -18.56 -2.41 0.11
C ILE A 442 -19.12 -3.08 -1.16
N SER A 443 -18.42 -4.08 -1.70
CA SER A 443 -18.90 -4.82 -2.87
C SER A 443 -20.22 -5.54 -2.61
N HIS A 444 -20.45 -6.01 -1.39
CA HIS A 444 -21.73 -6.60 -0.99
C HIS A 444 -22.85 -5.57 -0.96
N LEU A 445 -22.64 -4.41 -0.33
CA LEU A 445 -23.61 -3.31 -0.29
C LEU A 445 -23.95 -2.79 -1.70
N LYS A 446 -22.98 -2.82 -2.62
CA LYS A 446 -23.18 -2.49 -4.05
C LYS A 446 -23.72 -3.65 -4.89
N LYS A 447 -24.07 -4.78 -4.27
CA LYS A 447 -24.67 -5.97 -4.90
C LYS A 447 -23.82 -6.57 -6.03
N SER A 448 -22.50 -6.62 -5.82
CA SER A 448 -21.52 -7.21 -6.75
C SER A 448 -20.93 -8.51 -6.18
N PRO A 449 -21.61 -9.66 -6.32
CA PRO A 449 -21.18 -10.93 -5.72
C PRO A 449 -19.90 -11.50 -6.34
N GLU A 450 -19.62 -11.25 -7.62
CA GLU A 450 -18.35 -11.60 -8.26
C GLU A 450 -17.16 -10.83 -7.68
N ILE A 451 -17.33 -9.54 -7.41
CA ILE A 451 -16.30 -8.70 -6.79
C ILE A 451 -16.10 -9.10 -5.32
N THR A 452 -17.20 -9.38 -4.62
CA THR A 452 -17.15 -9.90 -3.25
C THR A 452 -16.35 -11.20 -3.20
N ARG A 453 -16.61 -12.15 -4.11
CA ARG A 453 -15.84 -13.39 -4.22
C ARG A 453 -14.37 -13.15 -4.52
N ALA A 454 -14.03 -12.21 -5.41
CA ALA A 454 -12.63 -11.86 -5.69
C ALA A 454 -11.89 -11.35 -4.44
N HIS A 455 -12.55 -10.56 -3.58
CA HIS A 455 -12.00 -10.14 -2.29
C HIS A 455 -11.90 -11.29 -1.27
N GLN A 456 -12.88 -12.20 -1.24
CA GLN A 456 -12.82 -13.40 -0.38
C GLN A 456 -11.69 -14.34 -0.79
N ASP A 457 -11.49 -14.54 -2.10
CA ASP A 457 -10.42 -15.38 -2.63
C ASP A 457 -9.05 -14.73 -2.37
N PHE A 458 -8.97 -13.40 -2.41
CA PHE A 458 -7.77 -12.68 -2.00
C PHE A 458 -7.46 -12.86 -0.51
N LEU A 459 -8.48 -12.99 0.36
CA LEU A 459 -8.31 -13.19 1.81
C LEU A 459 -7.80 -14.58 2.17
N LYS A 460 -8.28 -15.62 1.48
CA LYS A 460 -7.93 -17.02 1.75
C LYS A 460 -6.42 -17.25 1.65
N GLU A 461 -5.91 -18.17 2.46
CA GLU A 461 -4.49 -18.58 2.50
C GLU A 461 -3.47 -17.49 2.90
N ASN A 462 -3.90 -16.28 3.27
CA ASN A 462 -2.98 -15.28 3.84
C ASN A 462 -2.58 -15.63 5.27
N LEU A 463 -3.44 -16.37 5.97
CA LEU A 463 -3.20 -16.89 7.29
C LEU A 463 -3.38 -18.40 7.32
N ARG A 464 -2.84 -19.01 8.37
CA ARG A 464 -3.00 -20.41 8.71
C ARG A 464 -3.39 -20.52 10.18
N ALA A 465 -4.34 -21.39 10.49
CA ALA A 465 -4.63 -21.83 11.84
C ALA A 465 -3.99 -23.20 12.04
N ASP A 466 -3.47 -23.46 13.23
CA ASP A 466 -2.89 -24.74 13.62
C ASP A 466 -3.27 -25.06 15.06
N ILE A 467 -4.02 -26.16 15.26
CA ILE A 467 -4.24 -26.76 16.57
C ILE A 467 -2.94 -27.48 16.93
N PHE A 468 -2.07 -26.75 17.62
CA PHE A 468 -0.67 -27.11 17.80
C PHE A 468 -0.48 -28.13 18.92
N ALA A 469 -1.07 -27.86 20.09
CA ALA A 469 -0.88 -28.66 21.28
C ALA A 469 -2.16 -28.75 22.11
N ILE A 470 -2.19 -29.72 23.03
CA ILE A 470 -3.14 -29.74 24.14
C ILE A 470 -2.36 -29.87 25.44
N LYS A 471 -2.72 -29.07 26.45
CA LYS A 471 -2.13 -29.13 27.79
C LYS A 471 -3.12 -29.67 28.81
N GLU A 472 -2.62 -30.46 29.76
CA GLU A 472 -3.44 -30.97 30.87
C GLU A 472 -3.73 -29.88 31.91
N GLY A 473 -4.85 -29.98 32.61
CA GLY A 473 -5.21 -29.09 33.73
C GLY A 473 -5.79 -27.73 33.33
N GLY A 474 -5.85 -27.38 32.03
CA GLY A 474 -6.45 -26.13 31.56
C GLY A 474 -5.62 -24.87 31.84
N THR A 475 -4.32 -25.03 32.10
CA THR A 475 -3.41 -23.90 32.42
C THR A 475 -2.24 -23.87 31.46
N ILE A 476 -1.64 -22.69 31.30
CA ILE A 476 -0.49 -22.50 30.39
C ILE A 476 0.75 -23.29 30.82
N ASP A 477 0.89 -23.61 32.11
CA ASP A 477 2.02 -24.36 32.67
C ASP A 477 1.74 -25.87 32.76
N GLY A 478 0.59 -26.33 32.25
CA GLY A 478 0.20 -27.73 32.23
C GLY A 478 1.11 -28.60 31.35
N GLU A 479 1.09 -29.92 31.61
CA GLU A 479 1.84 -30.88 30.80
C GLU A 479 1.38 -30.81 29.34
N ILE A 480 2.34 -30.58 28.42
CA ILE A 480 2.08 -30.32 27.00
C ILE A 480 2.20 -31.57 26.15
N HIS A 481 1.18 -31.83 25.32
CA HIS A 481 1.20 -32.84 24.27
C HIS A 481 1.34 -32.14 22.91
N ALA A 482 2.57 -32.13 22.37
CA ALA A 482 2.92 -31.39 21.16
C ALA A 482 4.06 -32.03 20.34
N PRO A 483 4.14 -31.76 19.02
CA PRO A 483 3.07 -31.22 18.21
C PRO A 483 1.98 -32.28 18.01
N LEU A 484 0.71 -31.88 18.00
CA LEU A 484 -0.41 -32.79 17.72
C LEU A 484 -0.39 -33.23 16.25
N ARG A 485 -0.53 -34.54 15.99
CA ARG A 485 -0.36 -35.19 14.67
C ARG A 485 1.14 -35.40 14.31
N PRO A 486 1.59 -36.65 14.09
CA PRO A 486 0.77 -37.86 13.92
C PRO A 486 0.31 -38.50 15.24
N ARG A 487 0.83 -38.07 16.40
CA ARG A 487 0.40 -38.59 17.71
C ARG A 487 -0.66 -37.66 18.30
N ILE A 488 -1.75 -38.25 18.79
CA ILE A 488 -2.85 -37.53 19.46
C ILE A 488 -3.11 -38.23 20.80
N PRO A 489 -3.11 -37.49 21.92
CA PRO A 489 -3.37 -38.09 23.23
C PRO A 489 -4.84 -38.50 23.38
N VAL A 490 -5.08 -39.50 24.21
CA VAL A 490 -6.43 -39.91 24.63
C VAL A 490 -6.91 -38.99 25.75
N LEU A 491 -8.05 -38.33 25.56
CA LEU A 491 -8.64 -37.45 26.56
C LEU A 491 -9.45 -38.24 27.59
N LYS A 492 -9.44 -37.77 28.83
CA LYS A 492 -10.16 -38.40 29.94
C LYS A 492 -11.41 -37.60 30.29
N ARG A 493 -12.53 -38.30 30.49
CA ARG A 493 -13.79 -37.71 30.98
C ARG A 493 -13.57 -37.06 32.35
N GLY A 494 -14.25 -35.94 32.59
CA GLY A 494 -14.11 -35.12 33.81
C GLY A 494 -12.82 -34.30 33.90
N GLN A 495 -11.85 -34.50 33.00
CA GLN A 495 -10.59 -33.75 32.99
C GLN A 495 -10.69 -32.47 32.17
N LYS A 496 -9.86 -31.52 32.59
CA LYS A 496 -9.76 -30.18 32.01
C LYS A 496 -8.53 -30.09 31.12
N TYR A 497 -8.68 -29.46 29.97
CA TYR A 497 -7.62 -29.31 28.97
C TYR A 497 -7.55 -27.89 28.41
N LEU A 498 -6.36 -27.50 27.96
CA LEU A 498 -6.10 -26.27 27.23
C LEU A 498 -5.67 -26.58 25.79
N VAL A 499 -6.39 -26.11 24.80
CA VAL A 499 -6.02 -26.21 23.39
C VAL A 499 -5.16 -25.00 23.01
N GLU A 500 -3.97 -25.26 22.52
CA GLU A 500 -3.04 -24.25 22.01
C GLU A 500 -3.26 -24.07 20.51
N THR A 501 -3.84 -22.96 20.11
CA THR A 501 -4.11 -22.62 18.70
C THR A 501 -3.14 -21.56 18.23
N VAL A 502 -2.41 -21.83 17.15
CA VAL A 502 -1.50 -20.86 16.53
C VAL A 502 -2.14 -20.26 15.28
N LEU A 503 -2.23 -18.93 15.23
CA LEU A 503 -2.58 -18.17 14.04
C LEU A 503 -1.32 -17.59 13.42
N ARG A 504 -1.13 -17.81 12.12
CA ARG A 504 0.12 -17.48 11.44
C ARG A 504 -0.09 -16.68 10.16
N THR A 505 0.59 -15.54 10.00
CA THR A 505 0.61 -14.80 8.72
C THR A 505 1.62 -15.39 7.74
N LEU A 506 1.25 -15.46 6.46
CA LEU A 506 2.04 -16.13 5.42
C LEU A 506 2.53 -15.20 4.31
N LYS A 507 1.59 -14.53 3.62
CA LYS A 507 1.86 -13.79 2.37
C LYS A 507 1.85 -12.26 2.55
N LEU A 508 1.48 -11.78 3.74
CA LEU A 508 1.21 -10.37 4.01
C LEU A 508 2.51 -9.57 4.18
N GLY A 509 2.58 -8.41 3.53
CA GLY A 509 3.65 -7.43 3.73
C GLY A 509 3.38 -6.44 4.85
N HIS A 510 2.19 -6.44 5.46
CA HIS A 510 1.81 -5.58 6.57
C HIS A 510 0.96 -6.39 7.59
N PRO A 511 0.66 -5.86 8.79
CA PRO A 511 -0.11 -6.60 9.79
C PRO A 511 -1.49 -7.05 9.27
N PHE A 512 -1.96 -8.20 9.76
CA PHE A 512 -3.33 -8.65 9.54
C PHE A 512 -4.22 -8.28 10.74
N THR A 513 -5.32 -7.55 10.58
CA THR A 513 -5.72 -6.76 9.39
C THR A 513 -5.29 -5.32 9.51
N GLN A 514 -5.24 -4.58 8.40
CA GLN A 514 -4.87 -3.17 8.41
C GLN A 514 -5.88 -2.28 7.69
N GLY A 515 -5.50 -1.02 7.47
CA GLY A 515 -6.40 0.07 7.16
C GLY A 515 -7.28 0.31 8.39
N THR A 516 -8.56 0.09 8.22
CA THR A 516 -9.56 0.30 9.26
C THR A 516 -9.71 -0.89 10.21
N ALA A 517 -8.62 -1.24 10.91
CA ALA A 517 -8.59 -2.41 11.80
C ALA A 517 -9.54 -2.30 13.00
N ASP A 518 -10.01 -1.09 13.31
CA ASP A 518 -10.94 -0.75 14.39
C ASP A 518 -12.38 -1.23 14.17
N SER A 519 -12.84 -1.31 12.92
CA SER A 519 -14.19 -1.81 12.61
C SER A 519 -14.19 -3.19 11.96
N ASN A 520 -13.02 -3.70 11.55
CA ASN A 520 -12.97 -5.04 10.98
C ASN A 520 -13.34 -6.02 12.10
N GLU A 521 -14.31 -6.89 11.86
CA GLU A 521 -14.73 -7.90 12.82
C GLU A 521 -14.10 -9.23 12.44
N ILE A 522 -13.08 -9.61 13.20
CA ILE A 522 -12.24 -10.75 12.90
C ILE A 522 -12.12 -11.52 14.18
N TRP A 523 -12.60 -12.75 14.19
CA TRP A 523 -12.66 -13.54 15.40
C TRP A 523 -12.29 -14.98 15.13
N VAL A 524 -11.80 -15.63 16.17
CA VAL A 524 -11.57 -17.06 16.16
C VAL A 524 -12.86 -17.75 16.63
N ASP A 525 -13.48 -18.44 15.69
CA ASP A 525 -14.61 -19.33 15.89
C ASP A 525 -14.05 -20.71 16.30
N ALA A 526 -14.23 -21.04 17.57
CA ALA A 526 -13.80 -22.29 18.17
C ALA A 526 -15.02 -23.13 18.58
N LYS A 527 -15.01 -24.41 18.22
CA LYS A 527 -16.10 -25.34 18.49
C LYS A 527 -15.57 -26.71 18.90
N VAL A 528 -16.12 -27.26 19.98
CA VAL A 528 -15.87 -28.64 20.43
C VAL A 528 -17.16 -29.43 20.33
N THR A 529 -17.14 -30.57 19.65
CA THR A 529 -18.30 -31.46 19.50
C THR A 529 -18.01 -32.88 19.96
N SER A 530 -19.05 -33.54 20.48
CA SER A 530 -19.08 -34.97 20.78
C SER A 530 -20.23 -35.60 20.01
N GLY A 531 -19.94 -36.30 18.92
CA GLY A 531 -20.93 -36.59 17.88
C GLY A 531 -21.52 -35.30 17.32
N ASP A 532 -22.86 -35.21 17.26
CA ASP A 532 -23.58 -34.03 16.80
C ASP A 532 -23.77 -32.95 17.89
N ARG A 533 -23.47 -33.28 19.15
CA ARG A 533 -23.65 -32.36 20.28
C ARG A 533 -22.48 -31.38 20.38
N THR A 534 -22.78 -30.08 20.42
CA THR A 534 -21.79 -29.05 20.75
C THR A 534 -21.59 -29.00 22.25
N ILE A 535 -20.35 -29.18 22.71
CA ILE A 535 -19.99 -29.20 24.14
C ILE A 535 -19.08 -28.03 24.54
N GLY A 536 -18.60 -27.26 23.57
CA GLY A 536 -17.83 -26.04 23.78
C GLY A 536 -17.91 -25.10 22.57
N ARG A 537 -17.97 -23.80 22.83
CA ARG A 537 -18.18 -22.75 21.82
C ARG A 537 -17.52 -21.42 22.23
N SER A 538 -16.83 -20.79 21.29
CA SER A 538 -16.42 -19.38 21.31
C SER A 538 -16.54 -18.84 19.88
N GLY A 539 -16.98 -17.59 19.70
CA GLY A 539 -17.22 -17.03 18.37
C GLY A 539 -18.62 -17.30 17.79
N GLY A 540 -19.56 -17.76 18.62
CA GLY A 540 -20.97 -17.92 18.24
C GLY A 540 -21.65 -16.59 17.97
N MET A 541 -22.73 -16.61 17.19
CA MET A 541 -23.51 -15.43 16.87
C MET A 541 -24.82 -15.39 17.66
N GLY A 542 -25.14 -14.20 18.17
CA GLY A 542 -26.40 -13.91 18.86
C GLY A 542 -27.34 -13.10 17.97
N ASP A 543 -28.18 -12.30 18.62
CA ASP A 543 -29.12 -11.41 17.95
C ASP A 543 -28.42 -10.49 16.95
N PHE A 544 -29.11 -10.19 15.84
CA PHE A 544 -28.62 -9.35 14.74
C PHE A 544 -27.31 -9.85 14.10
N ASN A 545 -26.98 -11.14 14.26
CA ASN A 545 -25.70 -11.74 13.89
C ASN A 545 -24.51 -11.05 14.55
N SER A 546 -24.65 -10.58 15.80
CA SER A 546 -23.52 -10.06 16.59
C SER A 546 -22.65 -11.21 17.10
N VAL A 547 -21.33 -11.08 17.01
CA VAL A 547 -20.38 -12.08 17.55
C VAL A 547 -20.32 -11.97 19.07
N ASP A 548 -20.24 -13.10 19.78
CA ASP A 548 -20.09 -13.13 21.23
C ASP A 548 -18.89 -12.25 21.66
N PRO A 549 -19.09 -11.20 22.48
CA PRO A 549 -18.04 -10.27 22.87
C PRO A 549 -16.91 -10.93 23.70
N TRP A 550 -17.13 -12.13 24.24
CA TRP A 550 -16.12 -12.92 24.95
C TRP A 550 -15.21 -13.74 24.02
N SER A 551 -15.36 -13.59 22.70
CA SER A 551 -14.51 -14.28 21.72
C SER A 551 -13.14 -13.64 21.59
N HIS A 552 -12.16 -14.38 21.07
CA HIS A 552 -10.87 -13.82 20.68
C HIS A 552 -11.00 -13.04 19.38
N PHE A 553 -10.80 -11.72 19.43
CA PHE A 553 -10.80 -10.85 18.25
C PHE A 553 -9.38 -10.52 17.80
N VAL A 554 -9.10 -10.66 16.50
CA VAL A 554 -7.82 -10.34 15.85
C VAL A 554 -7.93 -8.95 15.21
N ASN A 555 -8.05 -7.93 16.04
CA ASN A 555 -8.29 -6.54 15.62
C ASN A 555 -7.56 -5.52 16.52
N VAL A 556 -7.84 -4.24 16.31
CA VAL A 556 -7.41 -3.16 17.20
C VAL A 556 -8.62 -2.60 17.91
N TYR A 557 -8.66 -2.71 19.24
CA TYR A 557 -9.77 -2.19 20.04
C TYR A 557 -9.49 -0.73 20.43
N MET A 558 -9.97 0.23 19.64
CA MET A 558 -9.68 1.64 19.84
C MET A 558 -10.62 2.30 20.86
N LEU A 559 -10.05 3.18 21.68
CA LEU A 559 -10.75 3.99 22.68
C LEU A 559 -10.65 5.49 22.37
N ASP A 560 -11.65 6.23 22.84
CA ASP A 560 -11.59 7.67 23.02
C ASP A 560 -10.89 8.06 24.34
N ARG A 561 -10.70 9.37 24.57
CA ARG A 561 -10.06 9.91 25.78
C ARG A 561 -10.80 9.60 27.09
N ASN A 562 -12.07 9.23 27.02
CA ASN A 562 -12.92 8.93 28.17
C ASN A 562 -13.05 7.41 28.41
N GLY A 563 -12.37 6.58 27.62
CA GLY A 563 -12.44 5.13 27.70
C GLY A 563 -13.69 4.53 27.03
N ASN A 564 -14.37 5.25 26.13
CA ASN A 564 -15.43 4.66 25.30
C ASN A 564 -14.82 4.03 24.04
N ARG A 565 -15.40 2.94 23.55
CA ARG A 565 -14.99 2.31 22.28
C ARG A 565 -15.28 3.27 21.12
N ILE A 566 -14.36 3.35 20.17
CA ILE A 566 -14.62 3.92 18.84
C ILE A 566 -15.50 2.92 18.07
N ASP A 567 -16.81 3.16 18.06
CA ASP A 567 -17.83 2.22 17.55
C ASP A 567 -18.53 2.71 16.27
N ARG A 568 -18.31 3.98 15.91
CA ARG A 568 -18.99 4.65 14.80
C ARG A 568 -18.04 5.26 13.78
N ARG A 569 -16.76 4.86 13.83
CA ARG A 569 -15.67 5.39 13.00
C ARG A 569 -15.61 6.91 13.00
N ASN A 570 -15.59 7.47 14.20
CA ASN A 570 -15.39 8.87 14.50
C ASN A 570 -13.88 9.16 14.67
N PRO A 571 -13.12 9.46 13.59
CA PRO A 571 -11.68 9.65 13.65
C PRO A 571 -11.26 10.79 14.58
N GLN A 572 -12.11 11.80 14.76
CA GLN A 572 -11.85 12.92 15.66
C GLN A 572 -11.72 12.53 17.13
N ASP A 573 -12.25 11.37 17.52
CA ASP A 573 -12.22 10.90 18.90
C ASP A 573 -11.19 9.78 19.13
N ILE A 574 -10.56 9.27 18.06
CA ILE A 574 -9.53 8.24 18.16
C ILE A 574 -8.39 8.73 19.05
N PHE A 575 -8.08 7.93 20.08
CA PHE A 575 -7.08 8.31 21.07
C PHE A 575 -6.03 7.22 21.30
N THR A 576 -6.44 6.02 21.73
CA THR A 576 -5.48 4.95 22.08
C THR A 576 -6.10 3.55 21.98
N PRO A 577 -5.34 2.51 21.60
CA PRO A 577 -5.82 1.14 21.67
C PRO A 577 -5.90 0.65 23.13
N LEU A 578 -6.96 -0.09 23.46
CA LEU A 578 -7.01 -0.95 24.64
C LEU A 578 -6.07 -2.15 24.47
N TYR A 579 -6.13 -2.78 23.30
CA TYR A 579 -5.24 -3.85 22.87
C TYR A 579 -5.05 -3.78 21.36
N ASN A 580 -3.98 -4.41 20.89
CA ASN A 580 -3.70 -4.61 19.47
C ASN A 580 -3.34 -6.07 19.22
N HIS A 581 -4.29 -6.84 18.68
CA HIS A 581 -4.09 -8.24 18.30
C HIS A 581 -3.82 -8.40 16.80
N GLN A 582 -3.37 -7.35 16.11
CA GLN A 582 -2.92 -7.50 14.73
C GLN A 582 -1.66 -8.37 14.69
N ILE A 583 -1.62 -9.32 13.75
CA ILE A 583 -0.47 -10.22 13.61
C ILE A 583 0.50 -9.63 12.57
N PRO A 584 1.77 -9.33 12.93
CA PRO A 584 2.74 -8.75 11.98
C PRO A 584 3.08 -9.67 10.78
N PRO A 585 3.72 -9.12 9.73
CA PRO A 585 4.23 -9.91 8.60
C PRO A 585 5.18 -11.02 9.04
N GLY A 586 4.88 -12.25 8.63
CA GLY A 586 5.74 -13.39 8.95
C GLY A 586 5.87 -13.64 10.46
N ALA A 587 4.82 -13.34 11.23
CA ALA A 587 4.71 -13.59 12.66
C ALA A 587 3.49 -14.47 12.98
N ALA A 588 3.41 -14.90 14.24
CA ALA A 588 2.34 -15.74 14.76
C ALA A 588 1.77 -15.17 16.05
N GLN A 589 0.58 -15.63 16.42
CA GLN A 589 -0.10 -15.38 17.69
C GLN A 589 -0.64 -16.71 18.22
N VAL A 590 -0.71 -16.88 19.54
CA VAL A 590 -1.29 -18.07 20.16
C VAL A 590 -2.60 -17.69 20.86
N VAL A 591 -3.58 -18.60 20.81
CA VAL A 591 -4.88 -18.44 21.45
C VAL A 591 -5.14 -19.69 22.27
N HIS A 592 -5.38 -19.48 23.56
CA HIS A 592 -5.59 -20.56 24.53
C HIS A 592 -7.07 -20.80 24.77
N TYR A 593 -7.55 -22.02 24.50
CA TYR A 593 -8.94 -22.40 24.72
C TYR A 593 -9.06 -23.48 25.78
N GLU A 594 -9.78 -23.21 26.86
CA GLU A 594 -10.02 -24.18 27.92
C GLU A 594 -11.37 -24.88 27.74
N PHE A 595 -11.40 -26.19 27.99
CA PHE A 595 -12.66 -26.94 28.12
C PHE A 595 -12.50 -28.14 29.07
N ILE A 596 -13.62 -28.61 29.61
CA ILE A 596 -13.72 -29.85 30.38
C ILE A 596 -14.37 -30.91 29.50
N VAL A 597 -13.79 -32.11 29.44
CA VAL A 597 -14.39 -33.26 28.77
C VAL A 597 -15.59 -33.72 29.60
N PRO A 598 -16.84 -33.65 29.09
CA PRO A 598 -18.01 -34.06 29.86
C PRO A 598 -17.98 -35.54 30.25
N GLU A 599 -18.54 -35.87 31.42
CA GLU A 599 -18.69 -37.27 31.87
C GLU A 599 -19.52 -38.12 30.91
N ASN A 600 -20.44 -37.49 30.17
CA ASN A 600 -21.27 -38.12 29.16
C ASN A 600 -20.76 -37.89 27.72
N ALA A 601 -19.48 -37.54 27.53
CA ALA A 601 -18.89 -37.47 26.20
C ALA A 601 -18.91 -38.85 25.54
N GLY A 602 -19.13 -38.90 24.23
CA GLY A 602 -18.89 -40.10 23.42
C GLY A 602 -17.41 -40.48 23.38
N ASP A 603 -17.06 -41.46 22.56
CA ASP A 603 -15.69 -42.00 22.50
C ASP A 603 -14.72 -41.13 21.69
N GLU A 604 -15.23 -40.06 21.07
CA GLU A 604 -14.44 -39.08 20.33
C GLU A 604 -14.93 -37.65 20.61
N LEU A 605 -13.99 -36.70 20.56
CA LEU A 605 -14.24 -35.26 20.56
C LEU A 605 -13.56 -34.59 19.37
N THR A 606 -14.31 -33.81 18.62
CA THR A 606 -13.74 -32.96 17.55
C THR A 606 -13.55 -31.54 18.08
N VAL A 607 -12.37 -30.97 17.87
CA VAL A 607 -12.10 -29.53 18.00
C VAL A 607 -11.94 -28.94 16.60
N GLU A 608 -12.70 -27.90 16.29
CA GLU A 608 -12.62 -27.13 15.05
C GLU A 608 -12.33 -25.67 15.39
N ILE A 609 -11.34 -25.10 14.71
CA ILE A 609 -10.98 -23.69 14.80
C ILE A 609 -11.08 -23.06 13.41
N LYS A 610 -11.75 -21.90 13.31
CA LYS A 610 -11.88 -21.09 12.10
C LYS A 610 -11.54 -19.64 12.41
N LEU A 611 -10.65 -19.04 11.63
CA LEU A 611 -10.49 -17.58 11.65
C LEU A 611 -11.49 -16.97 10.68
N GLN A 612 -12.45 -16.23 11.22
CA GLN A 612 -13.52 -15.60 10.46
C GLN A 612 -13.23 -14.12 10.22
N TYR A 613 -13.64 -13.61 9.06
CA TYR A 613 -13.54 -12.19 8.70
C TYR A 613 -14.89 -11.65 8.24
N ARG A 614 -15.31 -10.53 8.83
CA ARG A 614 -16.40 -9.66 8.35
C ARG A 614 -15.92 -8.21 8.36
N LYS A 615 -16.19 -7.46 7.28
CA LYS A 615 -15.59 -6.13 7.08
C LYS A 615 -16.01 -5.10 8.14
N PHE A 616 -17.28 -5.12 8.56
CA PHE A 616 -17.84 -4.16 9.50
C PHE A 616 -18.61 -4.92 10.59
N ASP A 617 -18.33 -4.59 11.85
CA ASP A 617 -19.04 -5.17 12.98
C ASP A 617 -20.51 -4.71 13.04
N THR A 618 -21.33 -5.48 13.75
CA THR A 618 -22.78 -5.25 13.85
C THR A 618 -23.12 -3.90 14.50
N THR A 619 -22.37 -3.46 15.50
CA THR A 619 -22.63 -2.17 16.18
C THR A 619 -22.46 -1.02 15.20
N TYR A 620 -21.36 -1.03 14.46
CA TYR A 620 -21.10 -0.01 13.45
C TYR A 620 -22.17 -0.01 12.35
N MET A 621 -22.52 -1.18 11.83
CA MET A 621 -23.54 -1.27 10.77
C MET A 621 -24.94 -0.87 11.24
N GLN A 622 -25.27 -1.00 12.52
CA GLN A 622 -26.53 -0.48 13.07
C GLN A 622 -26.56 1.05 13.14
N TYR A 623 -25.41 1.73 13.30
CA TYR A 623 -25.35 3.18 13.14
C TYR A 623 -25.55 3.59 11.67
N VAL A 624 -24.97 2.83 10.73
CA VAL A 624 -25.04 3.13 9.28
C VAL A 624 -26.44 2.84 8.71
N MET A 625 -27.00 1.66 9.01
CA MET A 625 -28.22 1.12 8.36
C MET A 625 -29.48 1.25 9.24
N GLY A 626 -29.31 1.59 10.53
CA GLY A 626 -30.38 1.71 11.51
C GLY A 626 -30.34 0.63 12.59
N LYS A 627 -30.87 0.95 13.78
CA LYS A 627 -30.74 0.15 15.01
C LYS A 627 -31.21 -1.31 14.92
N ASN A 628 -32.16 -1.61 14.03
CA ASN A 628 -32.73 -2.94 13.86
C ASN A 628 -32.07 -3.75 12.73
N TYR A 629 -30.98 -3.25 12.15
CA TYR A 629 -30.26 -3.94 11.09
C TYR A 629 -29.62 -5.23 11.62
N THR A 630 -29.90 -6.34 10.96
CA THR A 630 -29.20 -7.62 11.13
C THR A 630 -28.03 -7.65 10.17
N ASN A 631 -26.82 -7.88 10.68
CA ASN A 631 -25.61 -7.81 9.87
C ASN A 631 -25.52 -9.00 8.89
N ASP A 632 -25.88 -8.74 7.64
CA ASP A 632 -25.88 -9.70 6.52
C ASP A 632 -24.62 -9.63 5.66
N LEU A 633 -23.63 -8.83 6.07
CA LEU A 633 -22.35 -8.76 5.38
C LEU A 633 -21.65 -10.13 5.36
N PRO A 634 -20.92 -10.44 4.27
CA PRO A 634 -20.34 -11.76 4.06
C PRO A 634 -19.26 -12.08 5.10
N VAL A 635 -19.44 -13.22 5.77
CA VAL A 635 -18.43 -13.82 6.65
C VAL A 635 -17.54 -14.74 5.82
N THR A 636 -16.23 -14.56 5.93
CA THR A 636 -15.24 -15.31 5.15
C THR A 636 -14.33 -16.08 6.09
N THR A 637 -14.34 -17.40 5.98
CA THR A 637 -13.33 -18.25 6.63
C THR A 637 -11.99 -18.02 5.94
N VAL A 638 -11.07 -17.37 6.64
CA VAL A 638 -9.72 -17.07 6.15
C VAL A 638 -8.85 -18.32 6.17
N CYS A 639 -8.91 -19.06 7.28
CA CYS A 639 -8.25 -20.34 7.49
C CYS A 639 -8.98 -21.14 8.56
N SER A 640 -8.72 -22.44 8.59
CA SER A 640 -9.32 -23.35 9.58
C SER A 640 -8.41 -24.54 9.84
N ASP A 641 -8.54 -25.12 11.02
CA ASP A 641 -7.95 -26.41 11.37
C ASP A 641 -8.94 -27.23 12.20
N ARG A 642 -8.84 -28.56 12.10
CA ARG A 642 -9.73 -29.50 12.76
C ARG A 642 -8.95 -30.72 13.23
N ILE A 643 -9.23 -31.17 14.45
CA ILE A 643 -8.64 -32.38 15.01
C ILE A 643 -9.69 -33.17 15.79
N THR A 644 -9.65 -34.49 15.70
CA THR A 644 -10.48 -35.40 16.51
C THR A 644 -9.60 -36.13 17.52
N PHE A 645 -9.95 -36.01 18.80
CA PHE A 645 -9.31 -36.70 19.90
C PHE A 645 -10.11 -37.94 20.30
N PRO A 646 -9.46 -39.10 20.50
CA PRO A 646 -10.09 -40.23 21.17
C PRO A 646 -10.34 -39.90 22.66
N VAL A 647 -11.44 -40.42 23.22
CA VAL A 647 -11.80 -40.29 24.63
C VAL A 647 -11.76 -41.67 25.27
N ALA A 648 -11.07 -41.80 26.40
CA ALA A 648 -10.84 -43.07 27.07
C ALA A 648 -12.16 -43.76 27.44
N SER A 649 -12.41 -44.97 26.96
CA SER A 649 -13.50 -45.83 27.44
C SER A 649 -13.21 -46.26 28.89
N ASN A 650 -14.25 -46.63 29.65
CA ASN A 650 -14.08 -47.05 31.06
C ASN A 650 -13.21 -48.31 31.25
N SER A 651 -12.73 -48.93 30.15
CA SER A 651 -11.98 -50.18 30.18
C SER A 651 -11.04 -50.31 28.98
N GLU A 652 -9.91 -49.61 28.93
CA GLU A 652 -8.70 -50.06 28.21
C GLU A 652 -7.45 -49.21 28.53
N ASN A 653 -6.28 -49.83 28.41
CA ASN A 653 -4.99 -49.22 28.72
C ASN A 653 -4.66 -48.08 27.74
N LEU A 654 -4.44 -46.89 28.31
CA LEU A 654 -4.09 -45.64 27.66
C LEU A 654 -2.71 -45.72 26.99
N THR A 655 -2.65 -46.06 25.70
CA THR A 655 -1.48 -45.78 24.88
C THR A 655 -1.84 -44.79 23.78
N ASN A 656 -0.92 -43.84 23.51
CA ASN A 656 -1.10 -42.84 22.47
C ASN A 656 -1.38 -43.52 21.12
N HIS A 657 -2.55 -43.29 20.54
CA HIS A 657 -2.89 -43.83 19.23
C HIS A 657 -2.08 -43.11 18.15
N GLU A 658 -1.46 -43.87 17.25
CA GLU A 658 -1.02 -43.31 15.96
C GLU A 658 -2.26 -42.86 15.21
N SER A 659 -2.38 -41.55 15.01
CA SER A 659 -3.52 -40.97 14.33
C SER A 659 -3.34 -41.08 12.82
N THR A 660 -4.42 -41.39 12.12
CA THR A 660 -4.51 -41.23 10.66
C THR A 660 -4.54 -39.76 10.24
N GLN A 661 -4.71 -38.83 11.20
CA GLN A 661 -4.70 -37.39 10.96
C GLN A 661 -3.26 -36.88 10.84
N THR A 662 -2.95 -36.21 9.74
CA THR A 662 -1.64 -35.61 9.46
C THR A 662 -1.76 -34.09 9.40
N SER A 663 -0.69 -33.39 9.80
CA SER A 663 -0.57 -31.95 9.58
C SER A 663 0.19 -31.69 8.28
N PRO A 664 -0.25 -30.77 7.41
CA PRO A 664 0.51 -30.36 6.22
C PRO A 664 1.70 -29.46 6.56
N ILE A 665 1.91 -29.13 7.84
CA ILE A 665 2.97 -28.24 8.31
C ILE A 665 4.09 -29.08 8.91
N GLU A 666 5.31 -28.82 8.47
CA GLU A 666 6.49 -29.49 9.00
C GLU A 666 6.65 -29.26 10.52
N PRO A 667 7.01 -30.29 11.32
CA PRO A 667 7.09 -30.19 12.77
C PRO A 667 7.95 -29.03 13.28
N TRP A 668 9.09 -28.75 12.63
CA TRP A 668 9.98 -27.66 13.02
C TRP A 668 9.31 -26.29 12.85
N GLN A 669 8.49 -26.14 11.81
CA GLN A 669 7.82 -24.87 11.53
C GLN A 669 6.70 -24.64 12.54
N ARG A 670 5.98 -25.70 12.94
CA ARG A 670 4.93 -25.62 13.98
C ARG A 670 5.49 -25.17 15.31
N TRP A 671 6.59 -25.78 15.77
CA TRP A 671 7.31 -25.34 16.97
C TRP A 671 7.82 -23.91 16.85
N ASN A 672 8.36 -23.54 15.69
CA ASN A 672 8.88 -22.19 15.48
C ASN A 672 7.77 -21.14 15.51
N ASP A 673 6.62 -21.42 14.89
CA ASP A 673 5.47 -20.50 14.89
C ASP A 673 4.85 -20.38 16.29
N TYR A 674 4.74 -21.48 17.04
CA TYR A 674 4.32 -21.45 18.45
C TYR A 674 5.31 -20.65 19.31
N GLY A 675 6.62 -20.87 19.16
CA GLY A 675 7.63 -20.10 19.88
C GLY A 675 7.64 -18.61 19.52
N ILE A 676 7.41 -18.26 18.26
CA ILE A 676 7.31 -16.85 17.82
C ILE A 676 6.11 -16.17 18.47
N ALA A 677 4.96 -16.83 18.53
CA ALA A 677 3.77 -16.31 19.19
C ALA A 677 4.05 -15.97 20.66
N LEU A 678 4.55 -16.94 21.41
CA LEU A 678 4.90 -16.79 22.83
C LEU A 678 5.99 -15.72 23.07
N LEU A 679 6.99 -15.62 22.18
CA LEU A 679 8.02 -14.59 22.26
C LEU A 679 7.44 -13.18 22.11
N LEU A 680 6.45 -13.00 21.23
CA LEU A 680 5.81 -11.70 21.01
C LEU A 680 4.87 -11.33 22.16
N GLU A 681 4.12 -12.29 22.69
CA GLU A 681 3.19 -12.09 23.80
C GLU A 681 3.93 -11.74 25.11
N GLY A 682 5.05 -12.40 25.44
CA GLY A 682 5.83 -12.11 26.66
C GLY A 682 6.63 -10.79 26.65
N SER A 683 6.10 -9.70 26.09
CA SER A 683 6.77 -8.39 25.93
C SER A 683 6.34 -7.29 26.90
N SER A 684 5.35 -7.52 27.76
CA SER A 684 4.83 -6.54 28.73
C SER A 684 4.91 -7.03 30.19
N GLY A 685 4.98 -6.10 31.15
CA GLY A 685 4.74 -6.38 32.57
C GLY A 685 5.42 -7.63 33.19
N SER A 686 4.63 -8.43 33.92
CA SER A 686 5.04 -9.62 34.69
C SER A 686 5.17 -10.92 33.86
N GLU A 687 5.24 -10.83 32.53
CA GLU A 687 4.98 -11.91 31.55
C GLU A 687 6.18 -12.82 31.27
N LYS A 688 7.01 -13.10 32.28
CA LYS A 688 8.18 -13.98 32.11
C LYS A 688 7.82 -15.45 31.79
N GLY A 689 6.58 -15.88 32.07
CA GLY A 689 6.12 -17.26 31.86
C GLY A 689 6.15 -17.72 30.40
N GLU A 690 5.73 -16.88 29.47
CA GLU A 690 5.67 -17.25 28.04
C GLU A 690 7.06 -17.24 27.39
N LEU A 691 8.00 -16.42 27.88
CA LEU A 691 9.38 -16.47 27.42
C LEU A 691 10.05 -17.82 27.72
N ILE A 692 9.71 -18.46 28.84
CA ILE A 692 10.18 -19.81 29.18
C ILE A 692 9.63 -20.82 28.17
N GLN A 693 8.34 -20.72 27.83
CA GLN A 693 7.71 -21.61 26.84
C GLN A 693 8.27 -21.37 25.43
N ALA A 694 8.54 -20.11 25.06
CA ALA A 694 9.21 -19.76 23.82
C ALA A 694 10.62 -20.37 23.74
N GLU A 695 11.40 -20.30 24.84
CA GLU A 695 12.71 -20.94 24.95
C GLU A 695 12.62 -22.45 24.70
N GLN A 696 11.66 -23.12 25.33
CA GLN A 696 11.41 -24.56 25.13
C GLN A 696 11.05 -24.87 23.68
N ALA A 697 10.13 -24.10 23.09
CA ALA A 697 9.73 -24.27 21.70
C ALA A 697 10.91 -24.14 20.73
N PHE A 698 11.75 -23.12 20.89
CA PHE A 698 12.92 -22.92 20.03
C PHE A 698 14.02 -23.95 20.25
N LYS A 699 14.15 -24.54 21.45
CA LYS A 699 14.99 -25.72 21.67
C LYS A 699 14.52 -26.93 20.88
N GLU A 700 13.21 -27.14 20.75
CA GLU A 700 12.68 -28.20 19.86
C GLU A 700 13.00 -27.92 18.39
N VAL A 701 12.91 -26.67 17.95
CA VAL A 701 13.34 -26.28 16.59
C VAL A 701 14.82 -26.57 16.36
N GLU A 702 15.68 -26.29 17.34
CA GLU A 702 17.11 -26.59 17.29
C GLU A 702 17.36 -28.12 17.20
N LYS A 703 16.67 -28.92 18.01
CA LYS A 703 16.74 -30.40 17.97
C LYS A 703 16.33 -30.98 16.63
N LEU A 704 15.40 -30.32 15.93
CA LEU A 704 14.95 -30.70 14.59
C LEU A 704 15.93 -30.26 13.47
N GLY A 705 17.13 -29.78 13.81
CA GLY A 705 18.19 -29.50 12.85
C GLY A 705 18.02 -28.15 12.14
N ARG A 706 17.28 -27.21 12.71
CA ARG A 706 16.99 -25.90 12.10
C ARG A 706 17.71 -24.77 12.81
N ALA A 707 18.42 -23.94 12.04
CA ALA A 707 19.11 -22.74 12.54
C ALA A 707 18.14 -21.70 13.13
N ASP A 708 16.86 -21.73 12.72
CA ASP A 708 15.79 -20.88 13.23
C ASP A 708 15.66 -20.97 14.77
N GLY A 709 15.88 -22.16 15.34
CA GLY A 709 15.83 -22.40 16.78
C GLY A 709 16.84 -21.56 17.57
N PRO A 710 18.16 -21.75 17.39
CA PRO A 710 19.16 -20.97 18.11
C PRO A 710 19.12 -19.46 17.76
N ILE A 711 18.69 -19.07 16.55
CA ILE A 711 18.46 -17.65 16.23
C ILE A 711 17.35 -17.04 17.10
N ASN A 712 16.24 -17.75 17.26
CA ASN A 712 15.14 -17.25 18.06
C ASN A 712 15.38 -17.39 19.57
N LEU A 713 16.17 -18.38 20.01
CA LEU A 713 16.72 -18.41 21.37
C LEU A 713 17.55 -17.16 21.67
N ALA A 714 18.39 -16.71 20.74
CA ALA A 714 19.14 -15.47 20.94
C ALA A 714 18.22 -14.24 21.11
N ARG A 715 17.05 -14.21 20.44
CA ARG A 715 16.03 -13.16 20.67
C ARG A 715 15.42 -13.25 22.07
N VAL A 716 15.06 -14.45 22.53
CA VAL A 716 14.56 -14.69 23.89
C VAL A 716 15.59 -14.20 24.91
N TYR A 717 16.83 -14.68 24.80
CA TYR A 717 17.89 -14.34 25.74
C TYR A 717 18.26 -12.86 25.73
N LEU A 718 18.26 -12.21 24.56
CA LEU A 718 18.48 -10.77 24.48
C LEU A 718 17.38 -9.99 25.21
N LYS A 719 16.11 -10.43 25.08
CA LYS A 719 14.96 -9.83 25.75
C LYS A 719 14.99 -10.05 27.26
N GLU A 720 15.50 -11.19 27.72
CA GLU A 720 15.73 -11.48 29.14
C GLU A 720 17.00 -10.85 29.72
N GLY A 721 17.85 -10.24 28.88
CA GLY A 721 19.16 -9.71 29.28
C GLY A 721 20.24 -10.78 29.52
N ARG A 722 20.02 -12.03 29.11
CA ARG A 722 20.94 -13.16 29.22
C ARG A 722 21.97 -13.16 28.08
N LEU A 723 22.85 -12.16 28.09
CA LEU A 723 23.76 -11.89 26.95
C LEU A 723 24.71 -13.04 26.63
N ASN A 724 25.27 -13.73 27.64
CA ASN A 724 26.14 -14.88 27.41
C ASN A 724 25.43 -16.04 26.71
N ASP A 725 24.17 -16.30 27.08
CA ASP A 725 23.35 -17.34 26.46
C ASP A 725 23.00 -16.94 25.02
N ALA A 726 22.74 -15.65 24.78
CA ALA A 726 22.54 -15.12 23.42
C ALA A 726 23.77 -15.33 22.54
N VAL A 727 24.98 -15.03 23.02
CA VAL A 727 26.23 -15.30 22.28
C VAL A 727 26.39 -16.78 21.97
N GLN A 728 26.16 -17.65 22.96
CA GLN A 728 26.25 -19.09 22.76
C GLN A 728 25.23 -19.58 21.72
N ALA A 729 24.00 -19.09 21.77
CA ALA A 729 22.97 -19.43 20.80
C ALA A 729 23.36 -18.98 19.38
N LEU A 730 23.86 -17.75 19.21
CA LEU A 730 24.34 -17.24 17.91
C LEU A 730 25.52 -18.07 17.38
N ASN A 731 26.47 -18.44 18.24
CA ASN A 731 27.59 -19.30 17.87
C ASN A 731 27.14 -20.69 17.43
N ARG A 732 26.11 -21.26 18.05
CA ARG A 732 25.50 -22.52 17.57
C ARG A 732 24.79 -22.32 16.24
N ALA A 733 24.01 -21.25 16.10
CA ALA A 733 23.23 -20.98 14.89
C ALA A 733 24.09 -20.94 13.61
N ILE A 734 25.26 -20.31 13.65
CA ILE A 734 26.14 -20.19 12.47
C ILE A 734 26.80 -21.52 12.05
N GLN A 735 26.72 -22.58 12.87
CA GLN A 735 27.26 -23.91 12.54
C GLN A 735 26.27 -24.79 11.76
N PHE A 736 25.01 -24.35 11.61
CA PHE A 736 24.00 -25.10 10.87
C PHE A 736 24.23 -25.02 9.36
N ASN A 737 23.76 -26.04 8.64
CA ASN A 737 23.73 -26.08 7.17
C ASN A 737 22.29 -26.36 6.68
N PRO A 738 21.64 -25.42 5.96
CA PRO A 738 22.15 -24.09 5.60
C PRO A 738 22.28 -23.17 6.82
N PRO A 739 23.21 -22.18 6.77
CA PRO A 739 23.34 -21.21 7.84
C PRO A 739 22.13 -20.26 7.89
N PRO A 740 21.89 -19.60 9.03
CA PRO A 740 20.86 -18.59 9.16
C PRO A 740 21.17 -17.35 8.30
N PRO A 741 20.18 -16.48 8.03
CA PRO A 741 20.41 -15.24 7.30
C PRO A 741 21.47 -14.35 7.97
N ARG A 742 22.50 -13.98 7.20
CA ARG A 742 23.68 -13.25 7.70
C ARG A 742 23.31 -11.92 8.36
N TRP A 743 22.35 -11.20 7.79
CA TRP A 743 21.86 -9.92 8.31
C TRP A 743 21.15 -10.05 9.66
N THR A 744 20.36 -11.12 9.88
CA THR A 744 19.71 -11.37 11.17
C THR A 744 20.75 -11.69 12.24
N VAL A 745 21.77 -12.49 11.90
CA VAL A 745 22.90 -12.79 12.80
C VAL A 745 23.65 -11.51 13.14
N ALA A 746 24.01 -10.70 12.14
CA ALA A 746 24.71 -9.43 12.34
C ALA A 746 23.90 -8.49 13.26
N TRP A 747 22.58 -8.42 13.09
CA TRP A 747 21.74 -7.54 13.91
C TRP A 747 21.71 -8.00 15.37
N LEU A 748 21.54 -9.31 15.61
CA LEU A 748 21.56 -9.88 16.96
C LEU A 748 22.94 -9.74 17.60
N THR A 749 24.02 -10.06 16.89
CA THR A 749 25.40 -9.89 17.36
C THR A 749 25.69 -8.42 17.68
N GLY A 750 25.28 -7.49 16.81
CA GLY A 750 25.42 -6.05 17.04
C GLY A 750 24.68 -5.59 18.29
N SER A 751 23.44 -6.05 18.47
CA SER A 751 22.62 -5.74 19.65
C SER A 751 23.23 -6.29 20.95
N VAL A 752 23.72 -7.53 20.92
CA VAL A 752 24.41 -8.15 22.06
C VAL A 752 25.72 -7.42 22.38
N ASN A 753 26.52 -7.08 21.36
CA ASN A 753 27.76 -6.33 21.54
C ASN A 753 27.51 -4.95 22.12
N LYS A 754 26.47 -4.25 21.65
CA LYS A 754 26.05 -2.94 22.19
C LYS A 754 25.72 -3.06 23.68
N GLN A 755 24.89 -4.04 24.07
CA GLN A 755 24.53 -4.24 25.49
C GLN A 755 25.72 -4.65 26.37
N ASN A 756 26.71 -5.36 25.80
CA ASN A 756 27.97 -5.68 26.48
C ASN A 756 28.99 -4.51 26.51
N GLY A 757 28.68 -3.37 25.89
CA GLY A 757 29.60 -2.22 25.79
C GLY A 757 30.69 -2.35 24.73
N TYR A 758 30.65 -3.38 23.89
CA TYR A 758 31.53 -3.58 22.72
C TYR A 758 31.04 -2.73 21.54
N LEU A 759 31.07 -1.41 21.72
CA LEU A 759 30.42 -0.45 20.83
C LEU A 759 31.04 -0.40 19.44
N ASP A 760 32.36 -0.54 19.30
CA ASP A 760 33.03 -0.52 18.00
C ASP A 760 32.65 -1.77 17.16
N GLN A 761 32.57 -2.95 17.78
CA GLN A 761 32.07 -4.15 17.13
C GLN A 761 30.58 -4.04 16.77
N ALA A 762 29.76 -3.44 17.64
CA ALA A 762 28.35 -3.20 17.33
C ALA A 762 28.16 -2.27 16.13
N ILE A 763 28.95 -1.19 16.05
CA ILE A 763 28.99 -0.27 14.90
C ILE A 763 29.34 -1.03 13.61
N GLU A 764 30.36 -1.89 13.65
CA GLU A 764 30.74 -2.70 12.49
C GLU A 764 29.59 -3.61 12.01
N GLN A 765 28.92 -4.31 12.93
CA GLN A 765 27.80 -5.19 12.58
C GLN A 765 26.62 -4.42 11.97
N PHE A 766 26.21 -3.29 12.56
CA PHE A 766 25.10 -2.50 12.03
C PHE A 766 25.45 -1.84 10.70
N ARG A 767 26.69 -1.36 10.52
CA ARG A 767 27.14 -0.86 9.22
C ARG A 767 27.16 -1.95 8.15
N GLY A 768 27.64 -3.14 8.49
CA GLY A 768 27.63 -4.28 7.55
C GLY A 768 26.24 -4.60 7.02
N ILE A 769 25.20 -4.48 7.86
CA ILE A 769 23.81 -4.65 7.40
C ILE A 769 23.40 -3.56 6.39
N LEU A 770 23.70 -2.30 6.69
CA LEU A 770 23.20 -1.16 5.92
C LEU A 770 24.00 -0.92 4.62
N GLU A 771 25.31 -1.17 4.67
CA GLU A 771 26.28 -0.72 3.66
C GLU A 771 26.80 -1.87 2.78
N ASP A 772 26.95 -3.10 3.30
CA ASP A 772 27.52 -4.19 2.51
C ASP A 772 26.58 -4.61 1.37
N ARG A 773 27.17 -5.03 0.26
CA ARG A 773 26.47 -5.58 -0.90
C ARG A 773 27.10 -6.89 -1.32
N TYR A 774 26.27 -7.91 -1.49
CA TYR A 774 26.70 -9.25 -1.89
C TYR A 774 25.61 -9.93 -2.74
N PRO A 775 25.97 -10.94 -3.57
CA PRO A 775 25.09 -11.45 -4.63
C PRO A 775 23.70 -11.91 -4.17
N GLU A 776 23.56 -12.41 -2.94
CA GLU A 776 22.27 -12.82 -2.40
C GLU A 776 21.29 -11.64 -2.30
N LEU A 777 21.74 -10.44 -1.90
CA LEU A 777 20.87 -9.27 -1.80
C LEU A 777 20.34 -8.85 -3.17
N ASP A 778 21.19 -8.85 -4.20
CA ASP A 778 20.79 -8.51 -5.56
C ASP A 778 19.82 -9.55 -6.14
N GLN A 779 20.10 -10.84 -5.92
CA GLN A 779 19.26 -11.95 -6.37
C GLN A 779 17.85 -11.90 -5.74
N ARG A 780 17.78 -11.57 -4.44
CA ARG A 780 16.54 -11.50 -3.67
C ARG A 780 15.90 -10.12 -3.69
N GLN A 781 16.57 -9.11 -4.24
CA GLN A 781 16.18 -7.69 -4.25
C GLN A 781 16.00 -7.09 -2.85
N PHE A 782 16.88 -7.45 -1.92
CA PHE A 782 16.87 -6.91 -0.56
C PHE A 782 17.71 -5.63 -0.48
N ASP A 783 17.22 -4.64 0.28
CA ASP A 783 17.88 -3.36 0.50
C ASP A 783 17.69 -2.91 1.95
N PHE A 784 18.55 -3.42 2.83
CA PHE A 784 18.52 -3.09 4.26
C PHE A 784 18.96 -1.66 4.56
N SER A 785 19.44 -0.88 3.58
CA SER A 785 19.77 0.54 3.79
C SER A 785 18.56 1.41 4.15
N LYS A 786 17.35 0.85 4.06
CA LYS A 786 16.08 1.47 4.46
C LYS A 786 15.51 0.95 5.78
N ASP A 787 16.22 0.08 6.50
CA ASP A 787 15.83 -0.39 7.83
C ASP A 787 16.09 0.71 8.86
N TYR A 788 15.14 1.64 9.03
CA TYR A 788 15.36 2.77 9.93
C TYR A 788 15.49 2.36 11.40
N GLU A 789 15.08 1.14 11.79
CA GLU A 789 15.33 0.62 13.13
C GLU A 789 16.81 0.26 13.31
N VAL A 790 17.44 -0.38 12.32
CA VAL A 790 18.90 -0.63 12.34
C VAL A 790 19.69 0.67 12.21
N ILE A 791 19.21 1.65 11.43
CA ILE A 791 19.81 2.99 11.35
C ILE A 791 19.76 3.69 12.72
N ASN A 792 18.62 3.60 13.43
CA ASN A 792 18.48 4.12 14.78
C ASN A 792 19.43 3.43 15.76
N GLU A 793 19.55 2.10 15.71
CA GLU A 793 20.50 1.34 16.53
C GLU A 793 21.95 1.79 16.28
N LEU A 794 22.34 1.98 15.01
CA LEU A 794 23.66 2.50 14.65
C LEU A 794 23.88 3.92 15.16
N GLY A 795 22.90 4.81 14.98
CA GLY A 795 22.95 6.20 15.47
C GLY A 795 23.08 6.27 16.99
N GLN A 796 22.32 5.45 17.72
CA GLN A 796 22.42 5.37 19.17
C GLN A 796 23.75 4.78 19.63
N THR A 797 24.29 3.79 18.93
CA THR A 797 25.60 3.20 19.25
C THR A 797 26.73 4.21 19.04
N TYR A 798 26.69 5.01 17.98
CA TYR A 798 27.62 6.13 17.81
C TYR A 798 27.49 7.17 18.93
N PHE A 799 26.27 7.50 19.34
CA PHE A 799 26.06 8.43 20.43
C PHE A 799 26.62 7.89 21.76
N GLU A 800 26.41 6.61 22.07
CA GLU A 800 27.01 5.94 23.23
C GLU A 800 28.53 5.92 23.15
N ARG A 801 29.10 5.61 21.98
CA ARG A 801 30.56 5.58 21.75
C ARG A 801 31.20 6.94 21.97
N SER A 802 30.51 8.03 21.61
CA SER A 802 30.96 9.41 21.86
C SER A 802 31.11 9.74 23.35
N LYS A 803 30.36 9.05 24.22
CA LYS A 803 30.43 9.22 25.68
C LYS A 803 31.71 8.63 26.28
N LEU A 804 32.41 7.75 25.56
CA LEU A 804 33.74 7.25 25.95
C LEU A 804 34.87 8.23 25.58
N GLU A 805 34.62 9.15 24.64
CA GLU A 805 35.60 10.12 24.13
C GLU A 805 35.60 11.46 24.89
N ARG A 806 35.05 11.51 26.12
CA ARG A 806 34.88 12.78 26.89
C ARG A 806 36.17 13.58 27.06
N ASN A 807 37.33 12.92 27.07
CA ASN A 807 38.64 13.55 27.21
C ASN A 807 39.22 14.07 25.88
N ASN A 808 38.62 13.71 24.75
CA ASN A 808 39.01 14.15 23.41
C ASN A 808 37.81 14.76 22.67
N LYS A 809 37.66 16.09 22.79
CA LYS A 809 36.53 16.82 22.20
C LYS A 809 36.39 16.64 20.68
N ALA A 810 37.50 16.53 19.95
CA ALA A 810 37.48 16.36 18.50
C ALA A 810 36.95 14.97 18.11
N SER A 811 37.45 13.93 18.77
CA SER A 811 36.97 12.55 18.59
C SER A 811 35.50 12.42 19.00
N GLN A 812 35.12 12.99 20.15
CA GLN A 812 33.73 13.02 20.59
C GLN A 812 32.80 13.70 19.57
N ALA A 813 33.17 14.87 19.05
CA ALA A 813 32.40 15.57 18.04
C ALA A 813 32.22 14.72 16.77
N GLN A 814 33.27 14.03 16.31
CA GLN A 814 33.19 13.16 15.13
C GLN A 814 32.16 12.04 15.29
N TYR A 815 32.07 11.40 16.46
CA TYR A 815 31.07 10.36 16.71
C TYR A 815 29.65 10.95 16.86
N LEU A 816 29.51 12.13 17.46
CA LEU A 816 28.22 12.84 17.51
C LEU A 816 27.72 13.20 16.11
N ASP A 817 28.61 13.66 15.22
CA ASP A 817 28.25 13.97 13.83
C ASP A 817 27.81 12.72 13.05
N LYS A 818 28.49 11.57 13.25
CA LYS A 818 28.06 10.28 12.68
C LYS A 818 26.68 9.84 13.19
N ALA A 819 26.39 10.06 14.48
CA ALA A 819 25.07 9.78 15.04
C ALA A 819 24.00 10.69 14.43
N VAL A 820 24.28 11.99 14.29
CA VAL A 820 23.41 12.96 13.61
C VAL A 820 23.12 12.54 12.17
N GLU A 821 24.13 12.08 11.43
CA GLU A 821 23.96 11.58 10.06
C GLU A 821 22.95 10.42 10.01
N GLN A 822 23.09 9.43 10.91
CA GLN A 822 22.18 8.28 10.92
C GLN A 822 20.75 8.69 11.30
N PHE A 823 20.56 9.50 12.35
CA PHE A 823 19.21 9.94 12.72
C PHE A 823 18.56 10.80 11.63
N ASN A 824 19.33 11.59 10.88
CA ASN A 824 18.79 12.30 9.72
C ASN A 824 18.40 11.35 8.56
N LYS A 825 19.11 10.24 8.35
CA LYS A 825 18.66 9.19 7.42
C LYS A 825 17.35 8.56 7.88
N THR A 826 17.20 8.28 9.18
CA THR A 826 15.91 7.84 9.75
C THR A 826 14.81 8.86 9.44
N LEU A 827 15.02 10.15 9.71
CA LEU A 827 14.01 11.19 9.48
C LEU A 827 13.70 11.44 7.99
N ALA A 828 14.57 11.02 7.06
CA ALA A 828 14.26 11.03 5.64
C ALA A 828 13.27 9.92 5.23
N LEU A 829 13.28 8.78 5.95
CA LEU A 829 12.38 7.64 5.73
C LEU A 829 11.09 7.77 6.55
N ASP A 830 11.22 8.12 7.83
CA ASP A 830 10.11 8.41 8.75
C ASP A 830 10.31 9.76 9.45
N PRO A 831 9.74 10.85 8.90
CA PRO A 831 9.84 12.19 9.48
C PRO A 831 9.16 12.37 10.85
N GLU A 832 8.47 11.34 11.34
CA GLU A 832 7.70 11.33 12.59
C GLU A 832 8.38 10.46 13.67
N ASN A 833 9.62 9.99 13.41
CA ASN A 833 10.31 9.04 14.28
C ASN A 833 10.73 9.65 15.63
N VAL A 834 10.06 9.21 16.70
CA VAL A 834 10.25 9.71 18.08
C VAL A 834 11.68 9.48 18.56
N THR A 835 12.24 8.29 18.32
CA THR A 835 13.61 7.91 18.72
C THR A 835 14.67 8.83 18.11
N ALA A 836 14.57 9.12 16.81
CA ALA A 836 15.49 10.01 16.12
C ALA A 836 15.41 11.45 16.67
N HIS A 837 14.20 11.99 16.86
CA HIS A 837 14.03 13.33 17.41
C HIS A 837 14.55 13.46 18.86
N TYR A 838 14.28 12.47 19.71
CA TYR A 838 14.81 12.46 21.07
C TYR A 838 16.34 12.51 21.09
N ASN A 839 17.00 11.62 20.33
CA ASN A 839 18.45 11.55 20.32
C ASN A 839 19.09 12.78 19.65
N LEU A 840 18.52 13.30 18.55
CA LEU A 840 19.01 14.53 17.93
C LEU A 840 18.91 15.73 18.87
N ALA A 841 17.85 15.82 19.70
CA ALA A 841 17.74 16.88 20.68
C ALA A 841 18.88 16.84 21.72
N LEU A 842 19.23 15.64 22.19
CA LEU A 842 20.35 15.45 23.13
C LEU A 842 21.71 15.73 22.48
N ILE A 843 21.93 15.22 21.27
CA ILE A 843 23.20 15.36 20.56
C ILE A 843 23.46 16.82 20.18
N TYR A 844 22.47 17.53 19.61
CA TYR A 844 22.65 18.94 19.28
C TYR A 844 22.87 19.82 20.51
N ALA A 845 22.26 19.49 21.65
CA ALA A 845 22.55 20.17 22.90
C ALA A 845 24.02 19.98 23.30
N GLN A 846 24.56 18.77 23.16
CA GLN A 846 25.97 18.46 23.45
C GLN A 846 26.94 19.12 22.44
N LEU A 847 26.54 19.27 21.18
CA LEU A 847 27.29 20.00 20.15
C LEU A 847 27.18 21.53 20.28
N GLY A 848 26.41 22.04 21.26
CA GLY A 848 26.22 23.49 21.47
C GLY A 848 25.23 24.15 20.50
N ASN A 849 24.47 23.39 19.72
CA ASN A 849 23.43 23.92 18.82
C ASN A 849 22.06 23.94 19.51
N ALA A 850 21.85 24.96 20.35
CA ALA A 850 20.63 25.10 21.15
C ALA A 850 19.35 25.20 20.29
N THR A 851 19.42 25.82 19.11
CA THR A 851 18.27 26.00 18.21
C THR A 851 17.78 24.65 17.69
N LYS A 852 18.66 23.82 17.11
CA LYS A 852 18.28 22.48 16.63
C LYS A 852 17.87 21.55 17.76
N ALA A 853 18.51 21.67 18.92
CA ALA A 853 18.14 20.90 20.09
C ALA A 853 16.70 21.21 20.54
N ALA A 854 16.32 22.49 20.59
CA ALA A 854 14.97 22.91 20.94
C ALA A 854 13.94 22.48 19.88
N GLU A 855 14.27 22.58 18.59
CA GLU A 855 13.43 22.11 17.48
C GLU A 855 13.10 20.62 17.62
N HIS A 856 14.13 19.77 17.76
CA HIS A 856 13.92 18.33 17.87
C HIS A 856 13.25 17.93 19.20
N ARG A 857 13.47 18.67 20.29
CA ARG A 857 12.71 18.46 21.53
C ARG A 857 11.22 18.76 21.32
N ALA A 858 10.87 19.84 20.63
CA ALA A 858 9.48 20.15 20.33
C ALA A 858 8.84 19.09 19.41
N LEU A 859 9.58 18.58 18.43
CA LEU A 859 9.12 17.49 17.55
C LEU A 859 8.97 16.16 18.31
N HIS A 860 9.88 15.85 19.24
CA HIS A 860 9.75 14.71 20.13
C HIS A 860 8.44 14.78 20.93
N GLU A 861 8.18 15.90 21.62
CA GLU A 861 6.95 16.07 22.41
C GLU A 861 5.67 16.03 21.56
N LYS A 862 5.75 16.52 20.32
CA LYS A 862 4.66 16.46 19.35
C LYS A 862 4.28 15.01 19.03
N TYR A 863 5.25 14.14 18.77
CA TYR A 863 5.02 12.76 18.30
C TYR A 863 4.95 11.72 19.43
N HIS A 864 5.56 11.99 20.59
CA HIS A 864 5.54 11.10 21.74
C HIS A 864 4.11 10.91 22.28
N PRO A 865 3.64 9.68 22.60
CA PRO A 865 2.34 9.45 23.23
C PRO A 865 2.18 10.16 24.59
N ASP A 866 0.93 10.37 25.04
CA ASP A 866 0.68 10.78 26.43
C ASP A 866 0.33 9.54 27.25
N ASP A 867 1.32 9.00 27.98
CA ASP A 867 1.17 7.75 28.72
C ASP A 867 0.14 7.86 29.86
N ASN A 868 0.09 8.99 30.57
CA ASN A 868 -0.84 9.18 31.69
C ASN A 868 -2.30 9.22 31.21
N ALA A 869 -2.56 9.98 30.14
CA ALA A 869 -3.91 10.06 29.57
C ALA A 869 -4.34 8.72 28.95
N ARG A 870 -3.40 7.99 28.30
CA ARG A 870 -3.64 6.64 27.80
C ARG A 870 -4.07 5.70 28.92
N ASP A 871 -3.27 5.60 29.97
CA ASP A 871 -3.48 4.62 31.03
C ASP A 871 -4.80 4.87 31.78
N ARG A 872 -5.20 6.14 31.93
CA ARG A 872 -6.53 6.50 32.44
C ARG A 872 -7.67 6.00 31.55
N ALA A 873 -7.60 6.22 30.23
CA ALA A 873 -8.65 5.79 29.30
C ALA A 873 -8.80 4.25 29.30
N ILE A 874 -7.67 3.54 29.33
CA ILE A 874 -7.62 2.08 29.44
C ILE A 874 -8.26 1.61 30.76
N ALA A 875 -7.87 2.19 31.89
CA ALA A 875 -8.41 1.81 33.21
C ALA A 875 -9.94 1.99 33.28
N LEU A 876 -10.45 3.13 32.80
CA LEU A 876 -11.89 3.42 32.76
C LEU A 876 -12.66 2.42 31.90
N HIS A 877 -12.10 1.99 30.77
CA HIS A 877 -12.76 1.00 29.92
C HIS A 877 -12.76 -0.40 30.56
N ARG A 878 -11.61 -0.82 31.09
CA ARG A 878 -11.44 -2.14 31.73
C ARG A 878 -12.40 -2.33 32.91
N GLU A 879 -12.67 -1.28 33.67
CA GLU A 879 -13.65 -1.30 34.76
C GLU A 879 -15.09 -1.55 34.26
N LYS A 880 -15.47 -0.95 33.12
CA LYS A 880 -16.85 -0.97 32.61
C LYS A 880 -17.15 -2.16 31.69
N ASN A 881 -16.13 -2.76 31.09
CA ASN A 881 -16.31 -3.80 30.08
C ASN A 881 -15.52 -5.07 30.44
N PRO A 882 -16.15 -6.04 31.12
CA PRO A 882 -15.49 -7.28 31.55
C PRO A 882 -14.92 -8.11 30.40
N ALA A 883 -15.63 -8.19 29.26
CA ALA A 883 -15.18 -8.97 28.11
C ALA A 883 -13.93 -8.34 27.45
N ALA A 884 -13.96 -7.03 27.24
CA ALA A 884 -12.81 -6.30 26.71
C ALA A 884 -11.62 -6.30 27.70
N ASN A 885 -11.89 -6.21 29.01
CA ASN A 885 -10.87 -6.35 30.05
C ASN A 885 -10.23 -7.74 30.05
N HIS A 886 -11.02 -8.80 29.83
CA HIS A 886 -10.52 -10.17 29.70
C HIS A 886 -9.64 -10.31 28.45
N ALA A 887 -10.07 -9.80 27.30
CA ALA A 887 -9.30 -9.83 26.07
C ALA A 887 -8.02 -8.98 26.11
N ALA A 888 -7.95 -7.96 26.99
CA ALA A 888 -6.78 -7.10 27.17
C ALA A 888 -5.78 -7.62 28.22
N GLN A 889 -6.02 -8.79 28.82
CA GLN A 889 -5.05 -9.38 29.74
C GLN A 889 -3.82 -9.85 28.96
N ALA A 890 -2.69 -9.88 29.65
CA ALA A 890 -1.44 -10.39 29.11
C ALA A 890 -1.54 -11.82 28.59
N ILE A 891 -2.18 -12.69 29.37
CA ILE A 891 -2.42 -14.09 29.04
C ILE A 891 -3.92 -14.32 29.16
N VAL A 892 -4.54 -14.75 28.06
CA VAL A 892 -6.00 -14.89 27.97
C VAL A 892 -6.38 -16.35 27.72
N ILE A 893 -7.14 -16.93 28.63
CA ILE A 893 -7.69 -18.29 28.48
C ILE A 893 -9.20 -18.19 28.21
N TYR A 894 -9.61 -18.59 27.02
CA TYR A 894 -11.01 -18.55 26.60
C TYR A 894 -11.72 -19.84 27.01
N ASN A 895 -12.60 -19.78 28.01
CA ASN A 895 -13.42 -20.92 28.44
C ASN A 895 -14.52 -21.21 27.41
N LEU A 896 -14.41 -22.33 26.69
CA LEU A 896 -15.37 -22.76 25.68
C LEU A 896 -16.71 -23.20 26.27
N GLN A 897 -16.81 -23.39 27.58
CA GLN A 897 -18.02 -23.76 28.31
C GLN A 897 -18.53 -22.62 29.20
N ARG A 898 -18.21 -21.37 28.85
CA ARG A 898 -18.68 -20.18 29.56
C ARG A 898 -20.22 -20.14 29.58
N PRO A 899 -20.87 -19.97 30.75
CA PRO A 899 -22.30 -19.74 30.82
C PRO A 899 -22.74 -18.53 29.99
N GLY A 900 -23.77 -18.71 29.16
CA GLY A 900 -24.25 -17.67 28.24
C GLY A 900 -23.36 -17.43 27.02
N ALA A 901 -22.48 -18.38 26.67
CA ALA A 901 -21.84 -18.39 25.35
C ALA A 901 -22.90 -18.55 24.26
N PHE A 902 -22.81 -17.75 23.20
CA PHE A 902 -23.75 -17.84 22.08
C PHE A 902 -23.61 -19.19 21.38
N GLU A 903 -24.73 -19.76 20.91
CA GLU A 903 -24.81 -21.07 20.23
C GLU A 903 -24.34 -22.28 21.07
N LEU A 904 -24.09 -22.11 22.38
CA LEU A 904 -23.92 -23.21 23.31
C LEU A 904 -25.24 -23.45 24.02
N GLU A 905 -25.81 -24.64 23.86
CA GLU A 905 -26.97 -25.03 24.66
C GLU A 905 -26.57 -24.97 26.14
N ASN A 906 -27.42 -24.36 26.99
CA ASN A 906 -27.22 -24.36 28.43
C ASN A 906 -27.25 -25.82 28.92
N SER A 907 -26.09 -26.46 28.98
CA SER A 907 -25.94 -27.72 29.68
C SER A 907 -26.32 -27.45 31.13
N GLN A 908 -27.32 -28.18 31.60
CA GLN A 908 -27.81 -28.10 32.97
C GLN A 908 -26.62 -28.05 33.93
N THR A 909 -26.61 -27.00 34.75
CA THR A 909 -25.78 -26.80 35.93
C THR A 909 -25.43 -28.12 36.61
N THR A 910 -24.23 -28.66 36.37
CA THR A 910 -23.54 -29.46 37.36
C THR A 910 -23.06 -28.50 38.44
N GLN A 911 -23.93 -28.28 39.44
CA GLN A 911 -23.50 -27.78 40.73
C GLN A 911 -22.37 -28.69 41.23
N LEU A 912 -21.15 -28.16 41.28
CA LEU A 912 -20.12 -28.70 42.16
C LEU A 912 -20.66 -28.59 43.59
N PRO A 913 -20.60 -29.65 44.42
CA PRO A 913 -21.06 -29.57 45.79
C PRO A 913 -20.13 -28.63 46.57
N GLU A 914 -20.68 -27.53 47.08
CA GLU A 914 -20.03 -26.73 48.12
C GLU A 914 -19.72 -27.65 49.31
N LYS A 915 -18.43 -27.89 49.56
CA LYS A 915 -17.98 -28.41 50.85
C LYS A 915 -18.27 -27.34 51.88
N GLY A 916 -19.29 -27.59 52.71
CA GLY A 916 -19.64 -26.74 53.84
C GLY A 916 -18.45 -26.56 54.78
N SER A 917 -18.05 -25.31 55.01
CA SER A 917 -17.36 -24.91 56.23
C SER A 917 -18.35 -24.18 57.12
N THR A 918 -18.97 -24.90 58.04
CA THR A 918 -19.58 -24.32 59.23
C THR A 918 -18.47 -23.79 60.13
N LEU A 919 -18.21 -22.50 60.11
CA LEU A 919 -17.55 -21.81 61.22
C LEU A 919 -18.60 -20.96 61.93
N ALA A 920 -19.04 -21.49 63.07
CA ALA A 920 -19.76 -20.74 64.07
C ALA A 920 -18.86 -19.60 64.58
N ASN A 921 -19.38 -18.38 64.58
CA ASN A 921 -18.85 -17.31 65.42
C ASN A 921 -20.00 -16.66 66.19
N ASN A 922 -20.02 -16.99 67.47
CA ASN A 922 -20.66 -16.19 68.52
C ASN A 922 -19.93 -14.83 68.60
N ARG A 923 -20.70 -13.75 68.38
CA ARG A 923 -20.84 -12.50 69.17
C ARG A 923 -19.76 -12.11 70.20
N PRO A 924 -19.56 -10.80 70.50
CA PRO A 924 -20.59 -9.74 70.56
C PRO A 924 -20.67 -8.80 69.36
#